data_AF-A0A2E6Q0N5-F1
#
_entry.id   AF-A0A2E6Q0N5-F1
#
_cell.length_a   1.000
_cell.length_b   1.000
_cell.length_c   1.000
_cell.angle_alpha   90.00
_cell.angle_beta   90.00
_cell.angle_gamma   90.00
#
_symmetry.space_group_name_H-M   'P 1'
#
loop_
_entity.id
_entity.type
_entity.pdbx_description
1 polymer ?
#
loop_
_entity_poly.entity_id
_entity_poly.type
_entity_poly.pdbx_seq_one_letter_code
_entity_poly.pdbx_strand_id
1 'polypeptide(L)'
;MGPSHKTGLLTSLMLVCFLAISTIAGASLQPANTEEHHQPADYVTQFGPGFAEMAIVTSADGLDEPRDLEFHPSPLRQGELWIVNRATDSATIVTNAGQEDQSSDTRQDAYGYHFMEEVSAIAFGAYHEEFDYQFATAQESRNTYNGQGEPNDFMGPALWPSSLSHFAVENQESGGLLGSHLDMLHESPLGMGIAHDSGNAYWYNDGFYGELVHYDFNQDHDTGEDDHSDGAVKRFTEISLTRVADVPGHMEFDEESGILYISDTGAGRVLWVNTSDEDFTTSDITGSESQMEVLAEYSEVTGVEWGILSTGLSMPSGLAIHDNRVFVSQNGNGRITAFNLDESGKNVLSSRTVDTNASSIMGLEIDFSGKLWYADSERNLVVRLDPFPDLDYDGVRDSQDSYPEDGRIWSDQDGDGFADQTGTEITDACPATAGTSTLGLMGCPDSDDDGWADISDEYPQDSTQWSDSDSDGYGDNPDGLNPDGCPYTEGYSVNDRKGCPDTDEDGYSDPTVGWGASDGADAFPTQDSQWSDRDSDGYGDNKYPAYMADDCPETHGSSQQDRLGCEDGDGDGWSNTGDAFPSDVTQWMDSDSDGHGDNPAPATSPDACPFIPGNSTGAILGCPDADGDGFSDDVDSHPEFSGLWSDADGDGFGDQPGYEMSDDCPGSWGTSNKDKNGCLDTDGDGWSDGGDYYPNDSSRHQKLNFTPYLLVAFASLIALGTLILRGRRGP
;
A
#
# COMPACT_ATOMS: atom_id res chain seq x y z
N MET A 1 57.71 -15.58 -81.98
CA MET A 1 56.75 -16.70 -82.01
C MET A 1 55.85 -16.54 -80.80
N GLY A 2 54.53 -16.63 -80.94
CA GLY A 2 53.60 -16.78 -79.81
C GLY A 2 52.92 -18.15 -79.88
N PRO A 3 51.93 -18.46 -79.01
CA PRO A 3 51.42 -17.64 -77.89
C PRO A 3 51.28 -18.43 -76.55
N SER A 4 50.78 -17.78 -75.49
CA SER A 4 49.68 -18.27 -74.59
C SER A 4 49.83 -17.96 -73.08
N HIS A 5 49.03 -16.99 -72.64
CA HIS A 5 48.25 -16.91 -71.38
C HIS A 5 48.82 -16.66 -69.96
N LYS A 6 48.29 -15.55 -69.40
CA LYS A 6 47.63 -15.36 -68.08
C LYS A 6 48.46 -15.04 -66.82
N THR A 7 48.56 -13.73 -66.55
CA THR A 7 48.05 -13.00 -65.36
C THR A 7 47.97 -13.71 -64.00
N GLY A 8 48.58 -13.10 -62.98
CA GLY A 8 48.29 -13.34 -61.56
C GLY A 8 49.09 -12.38 -60.66
N LEU A 9 48.43 -11.37 -60.08
CA LEU A 9 49.03 -10.40 -59.15
C LEU A 9 49.00 -10.97 -57.71
N LEU A 10 50.05 -10.75 -56.92
CA LEU A 10 50.06 -11.12 -55.50
C LEU A 10 49.74 -9.90 -54.62
N THR A 11 48.66 -9.99 -53.85
CA THR A 11 48.46 -9.24 -52.61
C THR A 11 47.91 -10.17 -51.53
N SER A 12 48.55 -10.14 -50.37
CA SER A 12 48.20 -10.82 -49.11
C SER A 12 47.53 -9.79 -48.18
N LEU A 13 46.73 -10.12 -47.16
CA LEU A 13 46.08 -11.38 -46.71
C LEU A 13 44.99 -10.97 -45.68
N MET A 14 44.13 -11.93 -45.27
CA MET A 14 43.26 -11.90 -44.06
C MET A 14 41.98 -11.05 -44.12
N LEU A 15 40.86 -11.49 -43.51
CA LEU A 15 40.41 -12.85 -43.15
C LEU A 15 38.89 -12.78 -42.87
N VAL A 16 38.05 -13.62 -43.49
CA VAL A 16 36.60 -13.65 -43.24
C VAL A 16 36.07 -15.11 -43.26
N CYS A 17 34.96 -15.33 -42.55
CA CYS A 17 34.12 -16.54 -42.42
C CYS A 17 34.52 -17.60 -41.39
N PHE A 18 33.63 -17.76 -40.39
CA PHE A 18 33.08 -19.08 -40.03
C PHE A 18 31.55 -19.00 -39.89
N LEU A 19 30.89 -20.16 -39.87
CA LEU A 19 29.51 -20.37 -40.32
C LEU A 19 28.41 -20.03 -39.30
N ALA A 20 27.21 -19.77 -39.84
CA ALA A 20 25.94 -19.78 -39.12
C ALA A 20 25.30 -21.19 -38.99
N ILE A 21 24.30 -21.24 -38.11
CA ILE A 21 23.22 -22.24 -37.88
C ILE A 21 23.36 -23.04 -36.58
N SER A 22 22.59 -22.63 -35.56
CA SER A 22 21.59 -23.49 -34.90
C SER A 22 20.67 -22.64 -33.99
N THR A 23 19.36 -22.89 -34.06
CA THR A 23 18.33 -22.23 -33.26
C THR A 23 17.92 -23.09 -32.07
N ILE A 24 18.00 -22.56 -30.85
CA ILE A 24 17.16 -22.98 -29.72
C ILE A 24 16.73 -21.70 -28.99
N ALA A 25 15.44 -21.59 -28.68
CA ALA A 25 14.91 -20.48 -27.91
C ALA A 25 15.39 -20.55 -26.45
N GLY A 26 16.20 -19.56 -26.05
CA GLY A 26 16.30 -19.13 -24.66
C GLY A 26 15.49 -17.86 -24.51
N ALA A 27 14.75 -17.71 -23.41
CA ALA A 27 14.09 -16.46 -23.11
C ALA A 27 15.15 -15.35 -23.04
N SER A 28 15.03 -14.34 -23.89
CA SER A 28 15.80 -13.11 -23.71
C SER A 28 15.30 -12.49 -22.41
N LEU A 29 16.13 -12.50 -21.38
CA LEU A 29 16.11 -11.38 -20.46
C LEU A 29 16.31 -10.15 -21.34
N GLN A 30 15.31 -9.28 -21.41
CA GLN A 30 15.55 -7.94 -21.91
C GLN A 30 16.67 -7.36 -21.04
N PRO A 31 17.69 -6.66 -21.60
CA PRO A 31 18.33 -5.65 -20.79
C PRO A 31 17.21 -4.74 -20.28
N ALA A 32 17.31 -4.27 -19.03
CA ALA A 32 16.39 -3.24 -18.55
C ALA A 32 16.33 -2.13 -19.61
N ASN A 33 15.14 -1.57 -19.85
CA ASN A 33 15.04 -0.36 -20.65
C ASN A 33 15.95 0.67 -19.95
N THR A 34 17.09 0.98 -20.56
CA THR A 34 17.60 2.34 -20.49
C THR A 34 16.53 3.15 -21.20
N GLU A 35 15.60 3.73 -20.45
CA GLU A 35 14.79 4.80 -21.00
C GLU A 35 15.81 5.87 -21.42
N GLU A 36 15.86 6.21 -22.71
CA GLU A 36 16.67 7.33 -23.15
C GLU A 36 15.95 8.58 -22.63
N HIS A 37 16.44 9.13 -21.50
CA HIS A 37 15.94 10.35 -20.90
C HIS A 37 15.91 11.45 -21.95
N HIS A 38 14.71 11.76 -22.43
CA HIS A 38 14.53 12.70 -23.53
C HIS A 38 14.39 14.09 -22.95
N GLN A 39 15.48 14.87 -23.04
CA GLN A 39 15.52 16.26 -22.60
C GLN A 39 14.26 17.02 -23.06
N PRO A 40 13.42 17.55 -22.14
CA PRO A 40 12.26 18.35 -22.48
C PRO A 40 12.64 19.55 -23.34
N ALA A 41 11.80 19.90 -24.32
CA ALA A 41 12.09 21.00 -25.24
C ALA A 41 12.25 22.37 -24.54
N ASP A 42 11.61 22.54 -23.38
CA ASP A 42 11.73 23.72 -22.53
C ASP A 42 12.88 23.68 -21.51
N TYR A 43 13.58 22.54 -21.40
CA TYR A 43 14.79 22.42 -20.59
C TYR A 43 15.95 23.20 -21.22
N VAL A 44 16.59 24.04 -20.42
CA VAL A 44 17.71 24.91 -20.85
C VAL A 44 19.00 24.41 -20.22
N THR A 45 19.79 23.67 -20.99
CA THR A 45 21.02 22.99 -20.53
C THR A 45 22.02 23.95 -19.89
N GLN A 46 22.15 25.17 -20.44
CA GLN A 46 23.03 26.24 -19.96
C GLN A 46 22.70 26.71 -18.53
N PHE A 47 21.47 26.44 -18.05
CA PHE A 47 21.03 26.77 -16.69
C PHE A 47 20.92 25.52 -15.79
N GLY A 48 20.73 24.33 -16.36
CA GLY A 48 20.54 23.07 -15.60
C GLY A 48 19.36 23.15 -14.62
N PRO A 49 19.33 22.36 -13.54
CA PRO A 49 18.44 22.59 -12.39
C PRO A 49 18.90 23.82 -11.56
N GLY A 50 20.15 24.23 -11.76
CA GLY A 50 20.83 25.40 -11.23
C GLY A 50 22.30 25.34 -11.66
N PHE A 51 23.08 26.38 -11.37
CA PHE A 51 24.47 26.50 -11.82
C PHE A 51 25.39 27.09 -10.74
N ALA A 52 26.69 26.88 -10.92
CA ALA A 52 27.74 27.67 -10.28
C ALA A 52 28.21 28.78 -11.22
N GLU A 53 28.40 30.00 -10.70
CA GLU A 53 29.04 31.10 -11.41
C GLU A 53 30.56 31.06 -11.18
N MET A 54 31.31 30.84 -12.25
CA MET A 54 32.76 30.75 -12.23
C MET A 54 33.35 32.04 -12.79
N ALA A 55 33.97 32.87 -11.95
CA ALA A 55 34.74 34.02 -12.42
C ALA A 55 36.03 33.54 -13.09
N ILE A 56 36.13 33.68 -14.41
CA ILE A 56 37.23 33.12 -15.22
C ILE A 56 38.29 34.17 -15.54
N VAL A 57 37.88 35.39 -15.86
CA VAL A 57 38.75 36.51 -16.21
C VAL A 57 38.40 37.69 -15.32
N THR A 58 39.40 38.44 -14.88
CA THR A 58 39.25 39.53 -13.91
C THR A 58 40.04 40.78 -14.30
N SER A 59 39.89 41.87 -13.56
CA SER A 59 40.76 43.05 -13.70
C SER A 59 42.25 42.78 -13.46
N ALA A 60 42.63 41.67 -12.82
CA ALA A 60 44.04 41.27 -12.71
C ALA A 60 44.60 40.69 -14.03
N ASP A 61 43.71 40.23 -14.91
CA ASP A 61 44.02 39.64 -16.21
C ASP A 61 43.97 40.69 -17.35
N GLY A 62 43.53 41.92 -17.05
CA GLY A 62 43.51 43.06 -17.98
C GLY A 62 42.15 43.72 -18.20
N LEU A 63 41.07 43.26 -17.55
CA LEU A 63 39.73 43.80 -17.78
C LEU A 63 39.49 45.18 -17.15
N ASP A 64 38.94 46.11 -17.93
CA ASP A 64 38.46 47.42 -17.46
C ASP A 64 37.19 47.87 -18.21
N GLU A 65 36.05 47.86 -17.51
CA GLU A 65 34.70 47.94 -18.09
C GLU A 65 34.51 47.04 -19.32
N PRO A 66 34.66 45.70 -19.18
CA PRO A 66 34.43 44.76 -20.28
C PRO A 66 32.98 44.90 -20.78
N ARG A 67 32.81 44.97 -22.11
CA ARG A 67 31.49 45.14 -22.74
C ARG A 67 31.04 43.92 -23.51
N ASP A 68 31.95 43.27 -24.20
CA ASP A 68 31.61 42.16 -25.06
C ASP A 68 32.72 41.14 -25.14
N LEU A 69 32.36 39.92 -25.53
CA LEU A 69 33.26 38.78 -25.53
C LEU A 69 32.88 37.77 -26.62
N GLU A 70 33.88 37.23 -27.31
CA GLU A 70 33.68 36.17 -28.31
C GLU A 70 34.83 35.16 -28.29
N PHE A 71 34.52 33.89 -28.58
CA PHE A 71 35.55 32.88 -28.80
C PHE A 71 36.12 32.94 -30.22
N HIS A 72 37.44 32.78 -30.33
CA HIS A 72 38.12 32.79 -31.60
C HIS A 72 37.64 31.61 -32.50
N PRO A 73 37.09 31.86 -33.72
CA PRO A 73 36.38 30.82 -34.47
C PRO A 73 37.25 29.66 -34.97
N SER A 74 38.56 29.88 -35.13
CA SER A 74 39.51 28.86 -35.58
C SER A 74 39.44 27.58 -34.71
N PRO A 75 39.21 26.39 -35.30
CA PRO A 75 39.23 25.11 -34.58
C PRO A 75 40.55 24.77 -33.86
N LEU A 76 41.61 25.54 -34.11
CA LEU A 76 42.91 25.41 -33.43
C LEU A 76 43.08 26.36 -32.23
N ARG A 77 42.18 27.35 -32.07
CA ARG A 77 42.18 28.39 -31.03
C ARG A 77 40.86 28.39 -30.22
N GLN A 78 40.12 27.28 -30.20
CA GLN A 78 38.80 27.17 -29.55
C GLN A 78 38.76 27.53 -28.05
N GLY A 79 39.89 27.46 -27.35
CA GLY A 79 40.01 27.90 -25.96
C GLY A 79 40.41 29.38 -25.81
N GLU A 80 40.41 30.16 -26.88
CA GLU A 80 40.89 31.54 -26.89
C GLU A 80 39.71 32.53 -26.93
N LEU A 81 39.56 33.32 -25.88
CA LEU A 81 38.46 34.26 -25.66
C LEU A 81 38.95 35.69 -25.82
N TRP A 82 38.29 36.48 -26.65
CA TRP A 82 38.59 37.89 -26.89
C TRP A 82 37.54 38.76 -26.17
N ILE A 83 37.98 39.77 -25.43
CA ILE A 83 37.11 40.59 -24.58
C ILE A 83 37.42 42.06 -24.82
N VAL A 84 36.45 42.85 -25.30
CA VAL A 84 36.65 44.29 -25.55
C VAL A 84 36.35 45.13 -24.29
N ASN A 85 37.23 46.09 -24.02
CA ASN A 85 37.27 46.88 -22.78
C ASN A 85 37.05 48.36 -23.11
N ARG A 86 35.88 48.89 -22.73
CA ARG A 86 35.48 50.26 -23.05
C ARG A 86 36.40 51.30 -22.44
N ALA A 87 36.83 51.11 -21.19
CA ALA A 87 37.60 52.12 -20.46
C ALA A 87 39.04 52.30 -20.97
N THR A 88 39.53 51.39 -21.82
CA THR A 88 40.92 51.35 -22.30
C THR A 88 41.06 51.22 -23.81
N ASP A 89 39.97 51.22 -24.58
CA ASP A 89 39.95 51.09 -26.05
C ASP A 89 40.82 49.91 -26.54
N SER A 90 40.63 48.74 -25.92
CA SER A 90 41.55 47.60 -26.04
C SER A 90 40.84 46.25 -25.95
N ALA A 91 41.41 45.23 -26.59
CA ALA A 91 40.98 43.84 -26.41
C ALA A 91 41.91 43.08 -25.45
N THR A 92 41.33 42.35 -24.51
CA THR A 92 42.03 41.38 -23.65
C THR A 92 41.79 39.99 -24.22
N ILE A 93 42.89 39.32 -24.58
CA ILE A 93 42.89 38.01 -25.25
C ILE A 93 43.30 36.96 -24.22
N VAL A 94 42.48 35.93 -24.01
CA VAL A 94 42.66 34.92 -22.97
C VAL A 94 42.81 33.54 -23.61
N THR A 95 44.03 33.02 -23.63
CA THR A 95 44.33 31.66 -24.11
C THR A 95 43.97 30.61 -23.08
N ASN A 96 43.39 29.49 -23.50
CA ASN A 96 42.92 28.39 -22.64
C ASN A 96 41.95 28.88 -21.53
N ALA A 97 41.00 29.72 -21.91
CA ALA A 97 40.00 30.30 -21.02
C ALA A 97 39.29 29.21 -20.20
N GLY A 98 39.25 29.41 -18.88
CA GLY A 98 38.62 28.50 -17.93
C GLY A 98 39.39 27.21 -17.64
N GLN A 99 40.65 27.08 -18.07
CA GLN A 99 41.54 25.94 -17.79
C GLN A 99 42.64 26.31 -16.76
N GLU A 100 43.32 25.31 -16.19
CA GLU A 100 44.40 25.53 -15.21
C GLU A 100 45.63 26.26 -15.78
N ASP A 101 45.84 26.20 -17.10
CA ASP A 101 46.95 26.83 -17.82
C ASP A 101 46.55 28.09 -18.60
N GLN A 102 45.42 28.72 -18.21
CA GLN A 102 44.96 30.00 -18.74
C GLN A 102 46.06 31.08 -18.68
N SER A 103 46.14 31.93 -19.71
CA SER A 103 46.95 33.15 -19.71
C SER A 103 46.27 34.28 -20.48
N SER A 104 46.59 35.54 -20.18
CA SER A 104 46.02 36.71 -20.85
C SER A 104 47.07 37.66 -21.44
N ASP A 105 46.68 38.36 -22.51
CA ASP A 105 47.44 39.39 -23.23
C ASP A 105 46.49 40.53 -23.61
N THR A 106 46.65 41.72 -23.01
CA THR A 106 45.82 42.90 -23.31
C THR A 106 46.52 43.79 -24.33
N ARG A 107 45.79 44.11 -25.40
CA ARG A 107 46.29 44.79 -26.59
C ARG A 107 45.49 46.05 -26.87
N GLN A 108 46.19 47.18 -26.87
CA GLN A 108 45.67 48.50 -27.17
C GLN A 108 46.40 49.03 -28.40
N ASP A 109 45.65 49.36 -29.45
CA ASP A 109 46.21 49.98 -30.65
C ASP A 109 46.56 51.46 -30.39
N ALA A 110 47.66 51.94 -30.96
CA ALA A 110 48.13 53.33 -30.85
C ALA A 110 47.10 54.37 -31.34
N TYR A 111 46.18 53.97 -32.22
CA TYR A 111 45.08 54.78 -32.76
C TYR A 111 43.70 54.29 -32.28
N GLY A 112 43.64 53.40 -31.29
CA GLY A 112 42.39 52.90 -30.67
C GLY A 112 41.47 54.03 -30.19
N TYR A 113 42.01 55.20 -29.85
CA TYR A 113 41.26 56.41 -29.53
C TYR A 113 40.36 56.96 -30.67
N HIS A 114 40.44 56.39 -31.88
CA HIS A 114 39.50 56.64 -32.99
C HIS A 114 38.82 55.35 -33.44
N PHE A 115 39.57 54.27 -33.64
CA PHE A 115 39.05 53.02 -34.22
C PHE A 115 38.38 52.09 -33.19
N MET A 116 38.57 52.32 -31.90
CA MET A 116 38.05 51.49 -30.79
C MET A 116 37.57 52.35 -29.60
N GLU A 117 37.33 53.66 -29.82
CA GLU A 117 36.97 54.62 -28.75
C GLU A 117 35.66 54.20 -28.07
N GLU A 118 35.72 53.92 -26.77
CA GLU A 118 34.54 53.53 -25.98
C GLU A 118 33.85 52.27 -26.57
N VAL A 119 34.66 51.28 -26.99
CA VAL A 119 34.22 50.04 -27.65
C VAL A 119 33.08 49.33 -26.91
N SER A 120 32.01 49.03 -27.65
CA SER A 120 30.76 48.47 -27.12
C SER A 120 30.57 46.99 -27.46
N ALA A 121 31.08 46.55 -28.61
CA ALA A 121 30.84 45.23 -29.16
C ALA A 121 31.96 44.76 -30.10
N ILE A 122 32.06 43.44 -30.26
CA ILE A 122 32.99 42.74 -31.16
C ILE A 122 32.20 41.71 -31.99
N ALA A 123 32.59 41.49 -33.24
CA ALA A 123 32.12 40.37 -34.05
C ALA A 123 33.25 39.78 -34.89
N PHE A 124 33.60 38.51 -34.69
CA PHE A 124 34.47 37.75 -35.58
C PHE A 124 33.77 37.47 -36.91
N GLY A 125 34.52 37.61 -38.00
CA GLY A 125 34.04 37.39 -39.36
C GLY A 125 34.78 36.30 -40.11
N ALA A 126 35.08 36.54 -41.39
CA ALA A 126 35.68 35.54 -42.27
C ALA A 126 37.18 35.28 -41.97
N TYR A 127 37.66 34.10 -42.37
CA TYR A 127 39.08 33.76 -42.39
C TYR A 127 39.80 34.42 -43.58
N HIS A 128 40.91 35.10 -43.30
CA HIS A 128 41.85 35.68 -44.26
C HIS A 128 43.21 34.97 -44.23
N GLU A 129 43.93 34.94 -45.37
CA GLU A 129 45.20 34.17 -45.45
C GLU A 129 46.39 34.82 -44.73
N GLU A 130 46.34 36.13 -44.51
CA GLU A 130 47.38 36.90 -43.81
C GLU A 130 46.97 37.24 -42.37
N PHE A 131 45.71 37.57 -42.15
CA PHE A 131 45.21 38.15 -40.90
C PHE A 131 44.58 37.15 -39.92
N ASP A 132 44.65 35.84 -40.22
CA ASP A 132 43.81 34.79 -39.60
C ASP A 132 42.33 35.17 -39.77
N TYR A 133 41.46 34.95 -38.79
CA TYR A 133 40.11 35.51 -38.83
C TYR A 133 40.16 37.04 -38.74
N GLN A 134 39.35 37.74 -39.52
CA GLN A 134 39.11 39.17 -39.30
C GLN A 134 38.00 39.34 -38.25
N PHE A 135 37.98 40.46 -37.54
CA PHE A 135 36.88 40.82 -36.65
C PHE A 135 36.57 42.31 -36.79
N ALA A 136 35.33 42.71 -36.55
CA ALA A 136 34.93 44.10 -36.52
C ALA A 136 34.49 44.52 -35.10
N THR A 137 34.49 45.82 -34.83
CA THR A 137 34.05 46.39 -33.55
C THR A 137 33.07 47.53 -33.74
N ALA A 138 32.19 47.73 -32.75
CA ALA A 138 31.36 48.92 -32.60
C ALA A 138 31.84 49.80 -31.43
N GLN A 139 31.64 51.11 -31.55
CA GLN A 139 32.25 52.14 -30.71
C GLN A 139 31.16 53.10 -30.23
N GLU A 140 30.94 53.22 -28.91
CA GLU A 140 29.90 54.10 -28.36
C GLU A 140 30.33 55.59 -28.33
N SER A 141 30.98 56.05 -29.41
CA SER A 141 31.58 57.37 -29.51
C SER A 141 30.96 58.25 -30.61
N ARG A 142 31.18 59.56 -30.51
CA ARG A 142 30.95 60.57 -31.57
C ARG A 142 32.26 61.14 -32.14
N ASN A 143 33.32 60.33 -32.07
CA ASN A 143 34.71 60.65 -32.38
C ASN A 143 35.20 61.87 -31.57
N THR A 144 35.49 61.64 -30.29
CA THR A 144 36.05 62.69 -29.42
C THR A 144 37.55 62.56 -29.23
N TYR A 145 38.15 61.50 -29.79
CA TYR A 145 39.56 61.17 -29.62
C TYR A 145 39.95 61.05 -28.13
N ASN A 146 39.13 60.35 -27.35
CA ASN A 146 39.17 60.21 -25.89
C ASN A 146 39.06 61.58 -25.18
N GLY A 147 38.08 62.39 -25.60
CA GLY A 147 37.84 63.74 -25.09
C GLY A 147 38.90 64.79 -25.45
N GLN A 148 39.78 64.52 -26.43
CA GLN A 148 40.77 65.48 -26.93
C GLN A 148 40.18 66.49 -27.92
N GLY A 149 39.06 66.16 -28.57
CA GLY A 149 38.32 66.99 -29.52
C GLY A 149 36.87 67.23 -29.13
N GLU A 150 36.23 68.18 -29.83
CA GLU A 150 34.77 68.26 -29.86
C GLU A 150 34.24 67.14 -30.80
N PRO A 151 33.07 66.54 -30.53
CA PRO A 151 32.46 65.55 -31.42
C PRO A 151 32.39 66.02 -32.87
N ASN A 152 32.82 65.16 -33.80
CA ASN A 152 32.77 65.43 -35.24
C ASN A 152 31.81 64.49 -36.00
N ASP A 153 31.22 63.50 -35.31
CA ASP A 153 30.26 62.52 -35.84
C ASP A 153 30.84 61.60 -36.95
N PHE A 154 32.16 61.52 -37.07
CA PHE A 154 32.89 60.66 -37.99
C PHE A 154 33.26 59.34 -37.28
N MET A 155 32.27 58.46 -37.12
CA MET A 155 32.38 57.12 -36.53
C MET A 155 31.52 56.10 -37.28
N GLY A 156 31.89 54.83 -37.17
CA GLY A 156 31.18 53.65 -37.63
C GLY A 156 32.07 52.42 -37.35
N PRO A 157 31.75 51.23 -37.89
CA PRO A 157 32.49 50.02 -37.58
C PRO A 157 33.93 50.07 -38.09
N ALA A 158 34.84 49.44 -37.34
CA ALA A 158 36.24 49.26 -37.73
C ALA A 158 36.58 47.77 -37.81
N LEU A 159 37.31 47.37 -38.86
CA LEU A 159 37.77 46.01 -39.15
C LEU A 159 39.20 45.80 -38.67
N TRP A 160 39.51 44.60 -38.18
CA TRP A 160 40.76 44.27 -37.50
C TRP A 160 41.26 42.85 -37.85
N PRO A 161 42.57 42.59 -37.74
CA PRO A 161 43.12 41.24 -37.85
C PRO A 161 43.05 40.53 -36.49
N SER A 162 42.76 39.23 -36.42
CA SER A 162 42.92 38.43 -35.18
C SER A 162 44.30 37.78 -35.05
N SER A 163 45.11 37.85 -36.11
CA SER A 163 46.48 37.35 -36.11
C SER A 163 47.34 38.16 -35.13
N LEU A 164 47.89 37.45 -34.13
CA LEU A 164 48.65 38.03 -33.03
C LEU A 164 50.01 38.64 -33.45
N SER A 165 50.40 38.54 -34.72
CA SER A 165 51.54 39.28 -35.29
C SER A 165 51.20 40.65 -35.87
N HIS A 166 49.91 40.96 -36.09
CA HIS A 166 49.45 42.21 -36.72
C HIS A 166 48.71 43.10 -35.70
N PHE A 167 47.73 42.52 -34.98
CA PHE A 167 46.85 43.26 -34.07
C PHE A 167 47.60 43.93 -32.91
N ALA A 168 47.48 45.25 -32.82
CA ALA A 168 48.22 46.16 -31.95
C ALA A 168 49.76 46.01 -32.02
N VAL A 169 50.28 45.55 -33.18
CA VAL A 169 51.72 45.34 -33.42
C VAL A 169 52.23 46.16 -34.59
N GLU A 170 51.46 46.26 -35.69
CA GLU A 170 51.87 46.99 -36.89
C GLU A 170 51.46 48.46 -36.87
N ASN A 171 52.31 49.32 -37.44
CA ASN A 171 52.14 50.79 -37.53
C ASN A 171 51.88 51.54 -36.21
N GLN A 172 52.38 51.02 -35.09
CA GLN A 172 52.16 51.59 -33.75
C GLN A 172 53.01 52.85 -33.48
N GLU A 173 53.84 53.31 -34.42
CA GLU A 173 54.65 54.52 -34.26
C GLU A 173 53.89 55.82 -34.56
N SER A 174 54.14 56.85 -33.73
CA SER A 174 53.52 58.16 -33.90
C SER A 174 53.88 58.81 -35.24
N GLY A 175 52.86 59.06 -36.05
CA GLY A 175 52.99 59.71 -37.36
C GLY A 175 53.41 58.77 -38.50
N GLY A 176 53.30 57.45 -38.28
CA GLY A 176 53.28 56.45 -39.35
C GLY A 176 51.87 56.30 -39.94
N LEU A 177 51.55 55.08 -40.39
CA LEU A 177 50.19 54.65 -40.71
C LEU A 177 49.32 54.56 -39.44
N LEU A 178 48.00 54.41 -39.61
CA LEU A 178 46.96 54.52 -38.59
C LEU A 178 46.75 53.20 -37.81
N GLY A 179 47.86 52.61 -37.33
CA GLY A 179 47.82 51.42 -36.49
C GLY A 179 47.55 50.12 -37.26
N SER A 180 46.90 49.17 -36.58
CA SER A 180 46.68 47.80 -37.05
C SER A 180 45.26 47.50 -37.55
N HIS A 181 44.39 48.51 -37.61
CA HIS A 181 43.07 48.37 -38.23
C HIS A 181 43.21 48.10 -39.74
N LEU A 182 42.27 47.35 -40.32
CA LEU A 182 42.28 46.95 -41.74
C LEU A 182 41.34 47.79 -42.60
N ASP A 183 40.29 48.34 -41.98
CA ASP A 183 39.30 49.21 -42.61
C ASP A 183 38.47 49.94 -41.54
N MET A 184 37.86 51.09 -41.87
CA MET A 184 36.85 51.76 -41.06
C MET A 184 35.90 52.55 -41.97
N LEU A 185 34.61 52.26 -41.85
CA LEU A 185 33.53 53.01 -42.50
C LEU A 185 32.80 53.84 -41.44
N HIS A 186 32.29 54.99 -41.84
CA HIS A 186 31.75 56.00 -40.94
C HIS A 186 30.22 56.00 -40.98
N GLU A 187 29.57 57.16 -40.87
CA GLU A 187 28.11 57.33 -40.98
C GLU A 187 27.23 56.77 -39.85
N SER A 188 27.78 56.15 -38.80
CA SER A 188 27.00 55.63 -37.65
C SER A 188 27.73 55.79 -36.30
N PRO A 189 27.71 57.00 -35.71
CA PRO A 189 28.20 57.23 -34.35
C PRO A 189 27.40 56.49 -33.28
N LEU A 190 27.97 56.36 -32.09
CA LEU A 190 27.35 55.70 -30.94
C LEU A 190 26.93 54.27 -31.29
N GLY A 191 27.82 53.50 -31.91
CA GLY A 191 27.61 52.09 -32.20
C GLY A 191 27.29 51.34 -30.92
N MET A 192 26.22 50.55 -30.94
CA MET A 192 25.72 49.84 -29.76
C MET A 192 25.99 48.33 -29.84
N GLY A 193 26.18 47.79 -31.04
CA GLY A 193 26.27 46.36 -31.32
C GLY A 193 26.69 46.12 -32.76
N ILE A 194 27.33 44.98 -33.00
CA ILE A 194 27.78 44.53 -34.32
C ILE A 194 27.56 43.02 -34.42
N ALA A 195 27.31 42.49 -35.61
CA ALA A 195 27.23 41.05 -35.89
C ALA A 195 27.77 40.78 -37.29
N HIS A 196 28.44 39.64 -37.50
CA HIS A 196 28.92 39.26 -38.83
C HIS A 196 27.77 38.86 -39.75
N ASP A 197 27.91 39.13 -41.05
CA ASP A 197 26.97 38.73 -42.09
C ASP A 197 27.62 37.75 -43.06
N SER A 198 28.63 38.21 -43.80
CA SER A 198 29.45 37.36 -44.68
C SER A 198 30.69 38.10 -45.18
N GLY A 199 31.84 37.42 -45.30
CA GLY A 199 33.07 38.06 -45.80
C GLY A 199 33.50 39.25 -44.92
N ASN A 200 33.56 40.44 -45.51
CA ASN A 200 33.80 41.72 -44.83
C ASN A 200 32.52 42.53 -44.60
N ALA A 201 31.35 41.88 -44.61
CA ALA A 201 30.07 42.51 -44.33
C ALA A 201 29.58 42.22 -42.90
N TYR A 202 29.01 43.24 -42.26
CA TYR A 202 28.56 43.25 -40.88
C TYR A 202 27.25 44.05 -40.72
N TRP A 203 26.39 43.56 -39.85
CA TRP A 203 25.25 44.30 -39.33
C TRP A 203 25.70 45.22 -38.19
N TYR A 204 25.18 46.44 -38.13
CA TYR A 204 25.55 47.47 -37.15
C TYR A 204 24.33 48.17 -36.53
N ASN A 205 24.32 48.29 -35.20
CA ASN A 205 23.30 49.01 -34.44
C ASN A 205 23.74 50.46 -34.23
N ASP A 206 23.24 51.37 -35.08
CA ASP A 206 23.54 52.79 -35.04
C ASP A 206 22.72 53.49 -33.93
N GLY A 207 23.38 53.80 -32.81
CA GLY A 207 22.76 54.52 -31.71
C GLY A 207 22.62 56.03 -31.91
N PHE A 208 23.18 56.62 -32.99
CA PHE A 208 23.04 58.06 -33.24
C PHE A 208 21.79 58.40 -34.06
N TYR A 209 21.55 57.75 -35.20
CA TYR A 209 20.30 57.93 -35.93
C TYR A 209 19.19 56.96 -35.47
N GLY A 210 19.56 55.86 -34.80
CA GLY A 210 18.61 54.89 -34.23
C GLY A 210 18.10 53.89 -35.26
N GLU A 211 19.01 53.39 -36.11
CA GLU A 211 18.72 52.59 -37.31
C GLU A 211 19.54 51.29 -37.30
N LEU A 212 19.04 50.25 -37.96
CA LEU A 212 19.87 49.13 -38.37
C LEU A 212 20.63 49.51 -39.65
N VAL A 213 21.92 49.19 -39.72
CA VAL A 213 22.77 49.45 -40.89
C VAL A 213 23.51 48.18 -41.28
N HIS A 214 23.62 47.92 -42.58
CA HIS A 214 24.51 46.90 -43.14
C HIS A 214 25.72 47.61 -43.74
N TYR A 215 26.91 47.20 -43.30
CA TYR A 215 28.19 47.65 -43.80
C TYR A 215 28.85 46.52 -44.57
N ASP A 216 29.49 46.84 -45.69
CA ASP A 216 30.38 45.93 -46.41
C ASP A 216 31.66 46.70 -46.77
N PHE A 217 32.75 46.38 -46.07
CA PHE A 217 34.07 46.99 -46.32
C PHE A 217 34.63 46.63 -47.70
N ASN A 218 34.05 45.64 -48.41
CA ASN A 218 34.56 45.13 -49.68
C ASN A 218 36.02 44.64 -49.54
N GLN A 219 36.99 45.35 -50.11
CA GLN A 219 38.41 45.00 -50.00
C GLN A 219 39.07 45.84 -48.91
N ASP A 220 39.55 45.18 -47.84
CA ASP A 220 40.35 45.85 -46.82
C ASP A 220 41.63 46.49 -47.40
N HIS A 221 42.08 47.56 -46.77
CA HIS A 221 43.16 48.40 -47.27
C HIS A 221 44.56 48.05 -46.71
N ASP A 222 44.72 46.85 -46.12
CA ASP A 222 45.89 46.47 -45.30
C ASP A 222 46.03 47.37 -44.04
N THR A 223 46.94 47.01 -43.14
CA THR A 223 47.05 47.64 -41.81
C THR A 223 47.36 49.14 -41.89
N GLY A 224 46.43 49.96 -41.37
CA GLY A 224 46.64 51.38 -41.07
C GLY A 224 46.67 52.34 -42.26
N GLU A 225 46.35 51.92 -43.48
CA GLU A 225 46.10 52.84 -44.61
C GLU A 225 44.75 53.58 -44.42
N ASP A 226 44.25 54.29 -45.46
CA ASP A 226 43.06 55.15 -45.34
C ASP A 226 42.10 55.19 -46.56
N ASP A 227 42.21 54.27 -47.53
CA ASP A 227 41.35 54.22 -48.73
C ASP A 227 40.29 53.12 -48.63
N HIS A 228 39.13 53.48 -48.08
CA HIS A 228 37.91 52.67 -47.94
C HIS A 228 36.82 53.10 -48.95
N SER A 229 37.22 53.69 -50.09
CA SER A 229 36.29 54.33 -51.03
C SER A 229 35.47 53.35 -51.91
N ASP A 230 35.75 52.05 -51.83
CA ASP A 230 34.93 50.97 -52.39
C ASP A 230 33.88 50.41 -51.41
N GLY A 231 33.87 50.87 -50.16
CA GLY A 231 32.89 50.47 -49.14
C GLY A 231 31.44 50.74 -49.54
N ALA A 232 30.53 49.93 -48.99
CA ALA A 232 29.10 49.99 -49.22
C ALA A 232 28.32 50.03 -47.90
N VAL A 233 27.34 50.95 -47.80
CA VAL A 233 26.54 51.14 -46.59
C VAL A 233 25.05 51.20 -46.95
N LYS A 234 24.24 50.39 -46.26
CA LYS A 234 22.78 50.29 -46.48
C LYS A 234 22.03 50.52 -45.17
N ARG A 235 21.21 51.57 -45.10
CA ARG A 235 20.45 51.95 -43.89
C ARG A 235 19.03 51.42 -43.94
N PHE A 236 18.61 50.69 -42.92
CA PHE A 236 17.27 50.09 -42.78
C PHE A 236 16.39 51.01 -41.93
N THR A 237 16.02 52.17 -42.49
CA THR A 237 15.45 53.33 -41.79
C THR A 237 14.08 53.08 -41.14
N GLU A 238 13.41 51.97 -41.46
CA GLU A 238 12.16 51.56 -40.81
C GLU A 238 12.36 50.77 -39.50
N ILE A 239 13.55 50.19 -39.30
CA ILE A 239 13.92 49.44 -38.09
C ILE A 239 14.47 50.44 -37.07
N SER A 240 13.56 51.08 -36.35
CA SER A 240 13.92 52.05 -35.32
C SER A 240 14.41 51.34 -34.05
N LEU A 241 15.69 51.56 -33.73
CA LEU A 241 16.40 51.07 -32.55
C LEU A 241 16.55 52.20 -31.52
N THR A 242 16.57 51.87 -30.23
CA THR A 242 16.78 52.87 -29.16
C THR A 242 17.82 52.40 -28.17
N ARG A 243 18.63 53.35 -27.66
CA ARG A 243 19.75 53.04 -26.79
C ARG A 243 19.58 53.56 -25.37
N VAL A 244 20.13 52.82 -24.42
CA VAL A 244 20.63 53.33 -23.14
C VAL A 244 22.13 53.58 -23.32
N ALA A 245 22.63 54.70 -22.80
CA ALA A 245 24.07 54.99 -22.84
C ALA A 245 24.83 54.09 -21.87
N ASP A 246 26.03 53.67 -22.26
CA ASP A 246 26.87 52.74 -21.52
C ASP A 246 26.20 51.37 -21.27
N VAL A 247 25.29 50.93 -22.16
CA VAL A 247 24.72 49.57 -22.20
C VAL A 247 24.61 49.13 -23.67
N PRO A 248 25.48 48.22 -24.15
CA PRO A 248 25.49 47.80 -25.55
C PRO A 248 24.19 47.10 -25.93
N GLY A 249 23.70 47.39 -27.13
CA GLY A 249 22.56 46.75 -27.77
C GLY A 249 23.05 45.72 -28.77
N HIS A 250 23.56 44.60 -28.25
CA HIS A 250 24.19 43.55 -29.04
C HIS A 250 23.24 42.93 -30.05
N MET A 251 23.85 42.28 -31.04
CA MET A 251 23.18 41.61 -32.14
C MET A 251 23.80 40.26 -32.34
N GLU A 252 23.01 39.31 -32.81
CA GLU A 252 23.48 37.95 -33.09
C GLU A 252 22.84 37.46 -34.39
N PHE A 253 23.63 36.88 -35.29
CA PHE A 253 23.16 36.45 -36.60
C PHE A 253 23.13 34.93 -36.71
N ASP A 254 21.93 34.37 -36.89
CA ASP A 254 21.75 32.94 -37.15
C ASP A 254 21.92 32.65 -38.64
N GLU A 255 23.11 32.17 -39.02
CA GLU A 255 23.43 31.73 -40.39
C GLU A 255 22.49 30.61 -40.90
N GLU A 256 21.90 29.78 -40.03
CA GLU A 256 21.04 28.66 -40.46
C GLU A 256 19.64 29.15 -40.84
N SER A 257 19.06 30.07 -40.06
CA SER A 257 17.72 30.62 -40.33
C SER A 257 17.70 31.90 -41.16
N GLY A 258 18.83 32.61 -41.28
CA GLY A 258 18.91 33.92 -41.92
C GLY A 258 18.23 35.03 -41.11
N ILE A 259 18.21 34.88 -39.77
CA ILE A 259 17.59 35.83 -38.84
C ILE A 259 18.66 36.55 -38.02
N LEU A 260 18.66 37.88 -38.09
CA LEU A 260 19.41 38.75 -37.19
C LEU A 260 18.54 39.10 -35.98
N TYR A 261 19.04 38.87 -34.77
CA TYR A 261 18.40 39.27 -33.52
C TYR A 261 19.10 40.51 -32.96
N ILE A 262 18.33 41.44 -32.36
CA ILE A 262 18.85 42.75 -31.93
C ILE A 262 18.30 43.11 -30.55
N SER A 263 19.17 43.41 -29.58
CA SER A 263 18.81 43.97 -28.28
C SER A 263 18.58 45.49 -28.39
N ASP A 264 17.31 45.90 -28.30
CA ASP A 264 16.91 47.31 -28.24
C ASP A 264 16.84 47.74 -26.77
N THR A 265 18.01 48.15 -26.25
CA THR A 265 18.25 48.45 -24.82
C THR A 265 17.29 49.50 -24.27
N GLY A 266 17.02 50.56 -25.05
CA GLY A 266 16.17 51.68 -24.65
C GLY A 266 14.67 51.37 -24.61
N ALA A 267 14.21 50.45 -25.45
CA ALA A 267 12.79 50.07 -25.53
C ALA A 267 12.46 48.81 -24.71
N GLY A 268 13.47 48.13 -24.14
CA GLY A 268 13.27 46.94 -23.31
C GLY A 268 12.73 45.75 -24.12
N ARG A 269 13.22 45.57 -25.35
CA ARG A 269 12.75 44.55 -26.29
C ARG A 269 13.89 43.90 -27.07
N VAL A 270 13.63 42.73 -27.64
CA VAL A 270 14.49 42.10 -28.65
C VAL A 270 13.72 42.07 -29.96
N LEU A 271 14.37 42.46 -31.05
CA LEU A 271 13.85 42.38 -32.42
C LEU A 271 14.40 41.15 -33.13
N TRP A 272 13.73 40.77 -34.21
CA TRP A 272 14.27 39.86 -35.23
C TRP A 272 14.11 40.51 -36.62
N VAL A 273 15.04 40.25 -37.52
CA VAL A 273 15.07 40.77 -38.90
C VAL A 273 15.42 39.62 -39.84
N ASN A 274 14.63 39.41 -40.90
CA ASN A 274 14.91 38.41 -41.91
C ASN A 274 15.89 38.97 -42.95
N THR A 275 17.16 38.62 -42.84
CA THR A 275 18.21 39.10 -43.77
C THR A 275 18.13 38.41 -45.14
N SER A 276 17.43 37.27 -45.20
CA SER A 276 17.18 36.48 -46.42
C SER A 276 15.89 36.87 -47.15
N ASP A 277 15.21 37.96 -46.74
CA ASP A 277 14.06 38.49 -47.46
C ASP A 277 14.51 39.13 -48.80
N GLU A 278 13.75 38.88 -49.87
CA GLU A 278 13.99 39.44 -51.21
C GLU A 278 12.93 40.52 -51.60
N ASP A 279 11.86 40.73 -50.81
CA ASP A 279 10.73 41.63 -51.15
C ASP A 279 10.89 43.07 -50.59
N PHE A 280 12.14 43.56 -50.54
CA PHE A 280 12.48 44.92 -50.10
C PHE A 280 12.71 45.90 -51.26
N THR A 281 12.76 47.20 -50.93
CA THR A 281 13.07 48.31 -51.84
C THR A 281 14.35 49.01 -51.42
N THR A 282 15.33 49.08 -52.32
CA THR A 282 16.56 49.87 -52.15
C THR A 282 16.48 51.20 -52.92
N SER A 283 16.89 52.29 -52.29
CA SER A 283 16.99 53.63 -52.89
C SER A 283 18.39 54.22 -52.68
N ASP A 284 19.02 54.74 -53.73
CA ASP A 284 20.27 55.50 -53.65
C ASP A 284 20.04 56.82 -52.90
N ILE A 285 20.77 57.03 -51.81
CA ILE A 285 20.73 58.23 -50.94
C ILE A 285 22.07 58.97 -50.90
N THR A 286 22.93 58.75 -51.89
CA THR A 286 24.22 59.45 -52.04
C THR A 286 24.05 60.97 -52.03
N GLY A 287 24.81 61.66 -51.19
CA GLY A 287 24.77 63.10 -50.97
C GLY A 287 23.69 63.59 -49.99
N SER A 288 23.15 62.69 -49.17
CA SER A 288 22.29 63.01 -48.03
C SER A 288 23.09 63.59 -46.84
N GLU A 289 22.40 64.14 -45.84
CA GLU A 289 23.05 64.79 -44.68
C GLU A 289 23.74 63.80 -43.73
N SER A 290 23.43 62.50 -43.83
CA SER A 290 24.07 61.42 -43.07
C SER A 290 25.30 60.83 -43.78
N GLN A 291 25.69 61.36 -44.94
CA GLN A 291 26.91 60.96 -45.64
C GLN A 291 28.05 61.96 -45.39
N MET A 292 29.10 61.49 -44.72
CA MET A 292 30.34 62.17 -44.37
C MET A 292 31.49 61.82 -45.32
N GLU A 293 31.45 60.65 -46.00
CA GLU A 293 32.55 60.17 -46.86
C GLU A 293 32.14 59.73 -48.28
N VAL A 294 33.12 59.36 -49.10
CA VAL A 294 32.90 58.90 -50.48
C VAL A 294 32.93 57.37 -50.52
N LEU A 295 31.78 56.78 -50.86
CA LEU A 295 31.52 55.34 -50.85
C LEU A 295 31.14 54.85 -52.26
N ALA A 296 31.26 53.55 -52.52
CA ALA A 296 30.77 52.94 -53.75
C ALA A 296 29.25 52.75 -53.75
N GLU A 297 28.66 52.47 -52.59
CA GLU A 297 27.21 52.44 -52.37
C GLU A 297 26.83 53.17 -51.08
N TYR A 298 25.82 54.04 -51.16
CA TYR A 298 25.15 54.61 -49.99
C TYR A 298 23.64 54.58 -50.23
N SER A 299 22.94 53.62 -49.60
CA SER A 299 21.54 53.32 -49.92
C SER A 299 20.62 53.20 -48.69
N GLU A 300 19.33 53.49 -48.90
CA GLU A 300 18.24 53.23 -47.95
C GLU A 300 17.51 51.94 -48.36
N VAL A 301 17.19 51.09 -47.39
CA VAL A 301 16.42 49.85 -47.56
C VAL A 301 15.14 49.91 -46.73
N THR A 302 14.01 49.58 -47.36
CA THR A 302 12.68 49.56 -46.72
C THR A 302 11.81 48.41 -47.25
N GLY A 303 10.83 47.96 -46.48
CA GLY A 303 9.97 46.82 -46.78
C GLY A 303 10.53 45.46 -46.35
N VAL A 304 11.61 45.40 -45.56
CA VAL A 304 12.17 44.11 -45.11
C VAL A 304 11.25 43.46 -44.06
N GLU A 305 11.14 42.14 -44.06
CA GLU A 305 10.41 41.42 -43.02
C GLU A 305 11.17 41.46 -41.67
N TRP A 306 10.59 42.15 -40.69
CA TRP A 306 11.10 42.19 -39.31
C TRP A 306 9.96 42.13 -38.28
N GLY A 307 10.31 41.86 -37.02
CA GLY A 307 9.36 41.79 -35.93
C GLY A 307 9.97 42.01 -34.55
N ILE A 308 9.13 41.87 -33.52
CA ILE A 308 9.53 41.94 -32.11
C ILE A 308 9.46 40.53 -31.54
N LEU A 309 10.58 39.98 -31.09
CA LEU A 309 10.66 38.67 -30.46
C LEU A 309 10.09 38.71 -29.03
N SER A 310 10.49 39.71 -28.24
CA SER A 310 10.13 39.83 -26.82
C SER A 310 10.12 41.28 -26.35
N THR A 311 9.37 41.59 -25.28
CA THR A 311 9.24 42.95 -24.70
C THR A 311 9.15 42.91 -23.18
N GLY A 312 9.44 44.04 -22.52
CA GLY A 312 9.37 44.17 -21.06
C GLY A 312 10.66 43.73 -20.35
N LEU A 313 11.76 43.60 -21.08
CA LEU A 313 13.09 43.27 -20.56
C LEU A 313 13.77 44.50 -19.94
N SER A 314 14.53 44.30 -18.87
CA SER A 314 15.16 45.42 -18.14
C SER A 314 16.50 45.80 -18.74
N MET A 315 16.49 46.65 -19.77
CA MET A 315 17.68 47.03 -20.56
C MET A 315 18.39 45.77 -21.11
N PRO A 316 17.75 45.04 -22.05
CA PRO A 316 18.34 43.86 -22.67
C PRO A 316 19.63 44.26 -23.39
N SER A 317 20.71 43.50 -23.25
CA SER A 317 22.04 43.88 -23.73
C SER A 317 22.65 42.77 -24.59
N GLY A 318 23.51 41.91 -24.03
CA GLY A 318 24.10 40.76 -24.72
C GLY A 318 23.08 39.76 -25.26
N LEU A 319 23.40 39.21 -26.43
CA LEU A 319 22.71 38.11 -27.08
C LEU A 319 23.68 36.95 -27.29
N ALA A 320 23.14 35.72 -27.36
CA ALA A 320 23.85 34.56 -27.88
C ALA A 320 22.81 33.56 -28.41
N ILE A 321 23.16 32.75 -29.41
CA ILE A 321 22.26 31.74 -30.00
C ILE A 321 22.82 30.34 -29.82
N HIS A 322 21.97 29.41 -29.38
CA HIS A 322 22.34 27.99 -29.26
C HIS A 322 21.09 27.10 -29.27
N ASP A 323 21.12 25.98 -30.00
CA ASP A 323 20.04 24.97 -30.05
C ASP A 323 18.61 25.55 -30.23
N ASN A 324 18.42 26.43 -31.23
CA ASN A 324 17.16 27.16 -31.50
C ASN A 324 16.65 27.99 -30.30
N ARG A 325 17.57 28.57 -29.52
CA ARG A 325 17.28 29.47 -28.41
C ARG A 325 18.08 30.76 -28.54
N VAL A 326 17.45 31.87 -28.21
CA VAL A 326 18.12 33.18 -28.02
C VAL A 326 18.25 33.44 -26.53
N PHE A 327 19.49 33.58 -26.06
CA PHE A 327 19.83 34.01 -24.72
C PHE A 327 19.95 35.53 -24.71
N VAL A 328 19.41 36.18 -23.68
CA VAL A 328 19.38 37.64 -23.58
C VAL A 328 19.77 38.04 -22.16
N SER A 329 20.84 38.83 -22.03
CA SER A 329 21.20 39.43 -20.75
C SER A 329 20.34 40.66 -20.48
N GLN A 330 20.00 40.89 -19.21
CA GLN A 330 19.24 42.05 -18.77
C GLN A 330 20.11 42.88 -17.84
N ASN A 331 20.79 43.88 -18.41
CA ASN A 331 21.73 44.73 -17.69
C ASN A 331 21.06 45.36 -16.44
N GLY A 332 19.83 45.84 -16.57
CA GLY A 332 19.14 46.60 -15.53
C GLY A 332 18.62 45.80 -14.33
N ASN A 333 18.78 44.47 -14.31
CA ASN A 333 18.34 43.65 -13.17
C ASN A 333 19.19 42.40 -12.88
N GLY A 334 20.30 42.17 -13.61
CA GLY A 334 21.22 41.06 -13.32
C GLY A 334 20.71 39.68 -13.74
N ARG A 335 19.78 39.62 -14.70
CA ARG A 335 19.15 38.37 -15.15
C ARG A 335 19.59 37.97 -16.54
N ILE A 336 19.49 36.67 -16.82
CA ILE A 336 19.58 36.13 -18.18
C ILE A 336 18.28 35.39 -18.49
N THR A 337 17.71 35.65 -19.67
CA THR A 337 16.52 34.96 -20.16
C THR A 337 16.88 34.18 -21.41
N ALA A 338 16.60 32.87 -21.41
CA ALA A 338 16.61 32.04 -22.60
C ALA A 338 15.19 31.97 -23.19
N PHE A 339 15.06 32.26 -24.48
CA PHE A 339 13.83 32.14 -25.25
C PHE A 339 13.92 30.92 -26.16
N ASN A 340 13.05 29.94 -25.94
CA ASN A 340 12.92 28.77 -26.81
C ASN A 340 12.07 29.16 -28.02
N LEU A 341 12.62 29.02 -29.23
CA LEU A 341 11.98 29.48 -30.46
C LEU A 341 11.16 28.39 -31.15
N ASP A 342 10.24 28.79 -32.02
CA ASP A 342 9.62 27.89 -32.98
C ASP A 342 10.55 27.58 -34.18
N GLU A 343 10.10 26.72 -35.09
CA GLU A 343 10.86 26.34 -36.30
C GLU A 343 11.16 27.52 -37.25
N SER A 344 10.62 28.71 -37.00
CA SER A 344 10.84 29.90 -37.83
C SER A 344 11.82 30.90 -37.23
N GLY A 345 12.27 30.71 -35.97
CA GLY A 345 13.04 31.70 -35.20
C GLY A 345 12.24 32.93 -34.74
N LYS A 346 11.07 33.19 -35.34
CA LYS A 346 10.33 34.46 -35.21
C LYS A 346 9.37 34.51 -34.01
N ASN A 347 9.06 33.38 -33.38
CA ASN A 347 8.15 33.32 -32.23
C ASN A 347 8.76 32.55 -31.06
N VAL A 348 8.46 33.01 -29.83
CA VAL A 348 8.82 32.33 -28.57
C VAL A 348 7.75 31.29 -28.22
N LEU A 349 8.18 30.03 -28.03
CA LEU A 349 7.34 28.94 -27.52
C LEU A 349 7.27 28.94 -25.99
N SER A 350 8.41 29.10 -25.33
CA SER A 350 8.55 29.21 -23.88
C SER A 350 9.83 29.96 -23.52
N SER A 351 9.99 30.34 -22.26
CA SER A 351 11.16 31.09 -21.81
C SER A 351 11.51 30.76 -20.38
N ARG A 352 12.80 30.69 -20.07
CA ARG A 352 13.31 30.52 -18.70
C ARG A 352 14.22 31.69 -18.35
N THR A 353 14.04 32.26 -17.16
CA THR A 353 14.86 33.36 -16.66
C THR A 353 15.56 32.95 -15.37
N VAL A 354 16.82 33.31 -15.24
CA VAL A 354 17.64 33.06 -14.05
C VAL A 354 18.21 34.37 -13.51
N ASP A 355 18.35 34.45 -12.18
CA ASP A 355 19.09 35.51 -11.50
C ASP A 355 20.59 35.13 -11.46
N THR A 356 21.48 36.11 -11.60
CA THR A 356 22.94 35.95 -11.42
C THR A 356 23.44 36.77 -10.22
N ASN A 357 24.73 36.67 -9.87
CA ASN A 357 25.37 37.57 -8.91
C ASN A 357 25.83 38.91 -9.53
N ALA A 358 25.55 39.17 -10.81
CA ALA A 358 25.89 40.40 -11.50
C ALA A 358 24.78 41.45 -11.40
N SER A 359 25.16 42.73 -11.43
CA SER A 359 24.25 43.88 -11.52
C SER A 359 24.36 44.66 -12.83
N SER A 360 25.31 44.29 -13.70
CA SER A 360 25.59 44.94 -14.97
C SER A 360 26.13 43.93 -15.99
N ILE A 361 25.28 43.00 -16.40
CA ILE A 361 25.60 42.02 -17.46
C ILE A 361 25.58 42.73 -18.81
N MET A 362 26.57 42.45 -19.64
CA MET A 362 26.70 42.96 -21.02
C MET A 362 26.63 41.79 -22.01
N GLY A 363 27.64 41.63 -22.87
CA GLY A 363 27.75 40.54 -23.86
C GLY A 363 27.57 39.14 -23.27
N LEU A 364 27.06 38.24 -24.10
CA LEU A 364 26.88 36.81 -23.84
C LEU A 364 27.60 36.02 -24.93
N GLU A 365 28.05 34.82 -24.60
CA GLU A 365 28.73 33.93 -25.56
C GLU A 365 28.55 32.46 -25.13
N ILE A 366 28.51 31.53 -26.06
CA ILE A 366 28.42 30.09 -25.80
C ILE A 366 29.73 29.41 -26.26
N ASP A 367 30.47 28.79 -25.34
CA ASP A 367 31.69 28.08 -25.74
C ASP A 367 31.43 26.79 -26.53
N PHE A 368 32.47 26.24 -27.16
CA PHE A 368 32.42 24.98 -27.91
C PHE A 368 32.03 23.74 -27.08
N SER A 369 31.85 23.87 -25.76
CA SER A 369 31.29 22.83 -24.87
C SER A 369 29.81 23.07 -24.51
N GLY A 370 29.19 24.11 -25.07
CA GLY A 370 27.79 24.47 -24.86
C GLY A 370 27.53 25.30 -23.59
N LYS A 371 28.57 25.82 -22.93
CA LYS A 371 28.40 26.61 -21.69
C LYS A 371 28.22 28.08 -22.01
N LEU A 372 27.33 28.75 -21.26
CA LEU A 372 27.09 30.18 -21.38
C LEU A 372 28.11 30.99 -20.57
N TRP A 373 28.62 32.04 -21.17
CA TRP A 373 29.54 33.02 -20.61
C TRP A 373 28.92 34.41 -20.68
N TYR A 374 29.36 35.32 -19.80
CA TYR A 374 28.93 36.70 -19.84
C TYR A 374 29.99 37.68 -19.31
N ALA A 375 29.97 38.91 -19.83
CA ALA A 375 30.75 40.03 -19.30
C ALA A 375 30.00 40.76 -18.17
N ASP A 376 30.65 40.94 -17.01
CA ASP A 376 30.20 41.81 -15.92
C ASP A 376 31.03 43.09 -15.90
N SER A 377 30.42 44.18 -16.37
CA SER A 377 31.12 45.44 -16.54
C SER A 377 31.35 46.17 -15.21
N GLU A 378 30.46 46.00 -14.22
CA GLU A 378 30.59 46.70 -12.92
C GLU A 378 31.68 46.06 -12.03
N ARG A 379 31.86 44.74 -12.14
CA ARG A 379 32.86 43.99 -11.35
C ARG A 379 34.18 43.76 -12.09
N ASN A 380 34.30 44.16 -13.37
CA ASN A 380 35.41 43.84 -14.28
C ASN A 380 35.70 42.32 -14.29
N LEU A 381 34.66 41.52 -14.59
CA LEU A 381 34.76 40.06 -14.69
C LEU A 381 34.25 39.55 -16.04
N VAL A 382 34.76 38.40 -16.47
CA VAL A 382 34.02 37.47 -17.31
C VAL A 382 33.70 36.22 -16.49
N VAL A 383 32.44 35.79 -16.56
CA VAL A 383 31.88 34.70 -15.76
C VAL A 383 31.34 33.61 -16.68
N ARG A 384 31.63 32.35 -16.35
CA ARG A 384 31.03 31.16 -16.99
C ARG A 384 29.97 30.55 -16.08
N LEU A 385 28.85 30.11 -16.65
CA LEU A 385 27.86 29.30 -15.97
C LEU A 385 28.24 27.82 -16.07
N ASP A 386 28.46 27.17 -14.93
CA ASP A 386 28.64 25.72 -14.82
C ASP A 386 27.34 25.09 -14.27
N PRO A 387 26.41 24.62 -15.13
CA PRO A 387 25.18 23.96 -14.69
C PRO A 387 25.48 22.67 -13.92
N PHE A 388 24.67 22.37 -12.91
CA PHE A 388 24.73 21.10 -12.20
C PHE A 388 24.18 19.96 -13.08
N PRO A 389 24.74 18.74 -12.98
CA PRO A 389 24.16 17.55 -13.59
C PRO A 389 22.74 17.27 -13.10
N ASP A 390 21.93 16.77 -14.03
CA ASP A 390 20.51 16.46 -13.96
C ASP A 390 20.26 15.49 -15.13
N LEU A 391 20.23 14.19 -14.82
CA LEU A 391 20.35 13.11 -15.79
C LEU A 391 19.01 12.72 -16.45
N ASP A 392 17.89 12.88 -15.74
CA ASP A 392 16.54 12.57 -16.23
C ASP A 392 15.69 13.81 -16.57
N TYR A 393 16.21 15.01 -16.29
CA TYR A 393 15.65 16.32 -16.65
C TYR A 393 14.39 16.73 -15.87
N ASP A 394 14.21 16.23 -14.64
CA ASP A 394 13.08 16.61 -13.77
C ASP A 394 13.24 18.03 -13.15
N GLY A 395 14.46 18.57 -13.15
CA GLY A 395 14.80 19.89 -12.60
C GLY A 395 15.38 19.87 -11.18
N VAL A 396 15.65 18.69 -10.62
CA VAL A 396 16.49 18.43 -9.46
C VAL A 396 17.89 18.02 -9.96
N ARG A 397 18.92 18.31 -9.18
CA ARG A 397 20.29 17.92 -9.54
C ARG A 397 20.63 16.54 -8.99
N ASP A 398 21.40 15.73 -9.72
CA ASP A 398 21.79 14.35 -9.33
C ASP A 398 22.32 14.22 -7.88
N SER A 399 22.94 15.27 -7.35
CA SER A 399 23.52 15.30 -6.00
C SER A 399 22.56 15.71 -4.88
N GLN A 400 21.29 15.95 -5.20
CA GLN A 400 20.17 16.19 -4.28
C GLN A 400 18.96 15.32 -4.63
N ASP A 401 19.02 14.60 -5.73
CA ASP A 401 18.03 13.65 -6.19
C ASP A 401 18.32 12.26 -5.61
N SER A 402 17.27 11.61 -5.12
CA SER A 402 17.33 10.25 -4.56
C SER A 402 17.17 9.17 -5.64
N TYR A 403 16.64 9.54 -6.81
CA TYR A 403 16.33 8.68 -7.95
C TYR A 403 16.76 9.29 -9.30
N PRO A 404 18.05 9.59 -9.56
CA PRO A 404 18.52 10.39 -10.72
C PRO A 404 18.37 9.74 -12.12
N GLU A 405 17.49 8.76 -12.26
CA GLU A 405 17.24 7.97 -13.47
C GLU A 405 15.73 7.77 -13.69
N ASP A 406 14.85 8.54 -13.03
CA ASP A 406 13.39 8.47 -13.16
C ASP A 406 12.73 9.80 -12.75
N GLY A 407 12.68 10.76 -13.68
CA GLY A 407 12.17 12.13 -13.47
C GLY A 407 10.66 12.28 -13.18
N ARG A 408 10.04 11.25 -12.60
CA ARG A 408 8.73 11.26 -11.93
C ARG A 408 8.86 11.25 -10.41
N ILE A 409 10.05 10.91 -9.89
CA ILE A 409 10.39 10.76 -8.47
C ILE A 409 11.77 11.38 -8.23
N TRP A 410 11.98 12.02 -7.08
CA TRP A 410 13.26 12.70 -6.80
C TRP A 410 13.64 12.79 -5.32
N SER A 411 12.73 12.41 -4.42
CA SER A 411 12.90 12.60 -2.98
C SER A 411 12.48 11.34 -2.22
N ASP A 412 13.38 10.86 -1.38
CA ASP A 412 13.19 9.85 -0.34
C ASP A 412 13.66 10.53 0.96
N GLN A 413 12.72 11.09 1.73
CA GLN A 413 13.06 12.01 2.82
C GLN A 413 13.70 11.32 4.02
N ASP A 414 13.34 10.08 4.30
CA ASP A 414 13.80 9.33 5.48
C ASP A 414 14.73 8.14 5.16
N GLY A 415 14.86 7.78 3.89
CA GLY A 415 15.87 6.88 3.36
C GLY A 415 15.46 5.41 3.35
N ASP A 416 14.16 5.12 3.23
CA ASP A 416 13.62 3.75 3.25
C ASP A 416 13.49 3.12 1.86
N GLY A 417 13.57 3.93 0.79
CA GLY A 417 13.50 3.53 -0.61
C GLY A 417 12.15 3.76 -1.29
N PHE A 418 11.13 4.24 -0.59
CA PHE A 418 9.88 4.73 -1.16
C PHE A 418 9.95 6.24 -1.43
N ALA A 419 9.24 6.70 -2.47
CA ALA A 419 9.36 8.06 -2.98
C ALA A 419 8.26 8.98 -2.42
N ASP A 420 8.64 10.17 -1.94
CA ASP A 420 7.73 11.20 -1.44
C ASP A 420 6.68 11.63 -2.50
N GLN A 421 6.95 11.40 -3.79
CA GLN A 421 6.11 11.80 -4.91
C GLN A 421 4.89 10.89 -5.07
N THR A 422 3.70 11.50 -5.09
CA THR A 422 2.43 10.80 -5.22
C THR A 422 2.11 10.36 -6.65
N GLY A 423 1.62 9.14 -6.82
CA GLY A 423 1.08 8.62 -8.09
C GLY A 423 2.04 7.73 -8.85
N THR A 424 3.00 7.13 -8.16
CA THR A 424 4.02 6.21 -8.69
C THR A 424 3.88 4.84 -8.02
N GLU A 425 4.52 3.81 -8.59
CA GLU A 425 4.44 2.43 -8.07
C GLU A 425 5.16 2.25 -6.71
N ILE A 426 5.88 3.28 -6.25
CA ILE A 426 6.63 3.31 -4.97
C ILE A 426 6.30 4.56 -4.15
N THR A 427 5.12 5.18 -4.34
CA THR A 427 4.69 6.34 -3.54
C THR A 427 4.64 5.98 -2.06
N ASP A 428 5.37 6.75 -1.25
CA ASP A 428 5.33 6.65 0.20
C ASP A 428 4.06 7.31 0.80
N ALA A 429 3.40 6.59 1.71
CA ALA A 429 2.28 7.08 2.51
C ALA A 429 2.72 7.71 3.86
N CYS A 430 3.97 7.49 4.28
CA CYS A 430 4.61 8.03 5.47
C CYS A 430 5.93 8.84 5.24
N PRO A 431 6.00 9.89 4.35
CA PRO A 431 7.23 10.64 3.91
C PRO A 431 8.16 11.33 4.94
N ALA A 432 8.14 10.93 6.19
CA ALA A 432 8.98 11.41 7.27
C ALA A 432 9.16 10.34 8.38
N THR A 433 8.82 9.08 8.14
CA THR A 433 8.91 7.96 9.08
C THR A 433 9.11 6.64 8.33
N ALA A 434 10.36 6.40 7.95
CA ALA A 434 10.88 5.21 7.30
C ALA A 434 10.20 3.91 7.71
N GLY A 435 9.75 3.16 6.70
CA GLY A 435 8.98 1.94 6.83
C GLY A 435 9.45 0.80 5.94
N THR A 436 8.63 -0.23 5.90
CA THR A 436 8.87 -1.48 5.14
C THR A 436 7.60 -2.05 4.50
N SER A 437 6.43 -1.47 4.80
CA SER A 437 5.14 -1.92 4.27
C SER A 437 5.09 -1.81 2.74
N THR A 438 4.45 -2.80 2.13
CA THR A 438 4.23 -2.89 0.66
C THR A 438 2.76 -3.06 0.30
N LEU A 439 1.89 -3.24 1.29
CA LEU A 439 0.44 -3.34 1.20
C LEU A 439 -0.22 -2.26 2.07
N GLY A 440 -1.45 -1.88 1.73
CA GLY A 440 -2.17 -0.82 2.45
C GLY A 440 -1.49 0.54 2.28
N LEU A 441 -0.87 1.03 3.35
CA LEU A 441 -0.13 2.29 3.39
C LEU A 441 1.37 2.00 3.23
N MET A 442 1.84 1.96 1.97
CA MET A 442 3.23 1.68 1.58
C MET A 442 4.23 2.69 2.16
N GLY A 443 5.46 2.26 2.49
CA GLY A 443 6.51 3.09 3.10
C GLY A 443 6.29 3.48 4.57
N CYS A 444 5.24 2.94 5.18
CA CYS A 444 5.00 3.09 6.62
C CYS A 444 5.64 1.94 7.42
N PRO A 445 5.88 2.12 8.73
CA PRO A 445 6.39 1.06 9.59
C PRO A 445 5.52 -0.20 9.53
N ASP A 446 6.19 -1.33 9.35
CA ASP A 446 5.67 -2.70 9.39
C ASP A 446 6.57 -3.45 10.37
N SER A 447 6.00 -3.83 11.52
CA SER A 447 6.76 -4.32 12.68
C SER A 447 7.01 -5.83 12.68
N ASP A 448 6.36 -6.60 11.81
CA ASP A 448 6.48 -8.07 11.74
C ASP A 448 6.78 -8.66 10.35
N ASP A 449 6.96 -7.79 9.35
CA ASP A 449 7.36 -8.07 7.96
C ASP A 449 6.30 -8.83 7.13
N ASP A 450 5.00 -8.67 7.42
CA ASP A 450 3.89 -9.25 6.63
C ASP A 450 3.53 -8.45 5.36
N GLY A 451 3.89 -7.16 5.34
CA GLY A 451 3.68 -6.23 4.26
C GLY A 451 2.64 -5.14 4.54
N TRP A 452 1.75 -5.28 5.52
CA TRP A 452 0.83 -4.21 5.95
C TRP A 452 1.51 -3.27 6.93
N ALA A 453 1.07 -2.01 6.96
CA ALA A 453 1.62 -1.02 7.88
C ALA A 453 0.94 -1.10 9.25
N ASP A 454 1.71 -0.96 10.34
CA ASP A 454 1.31 -0.93 11.76
C ASP A 454 0.08 -0.06 12.07
N ILE A 455 -0.16 0.97 11.25
CA ILE A 455 -1.22 1.98 11.40
C ILE A 455 -2.52 1.61 10.66
N SER A 456 -2.51 0.53 9.89
CA SER A 456 -3.62 -0.01 9.09
C SER A 456 -3.80 -1.53 9.29
N ASP A 457 -3.08 -2.08 10.25
CA ASP A 457 -3.02 -3.48 10.63
C ASP A 457 -3.57 -3.61 12.07
N GLU A 458 -4.51 -4.52 12.28
CA GLU A 458 -5.11 -4.79 13.61
C GLU A 458 -4.24 -5.76 14.47
N TYR A 459 -3.26 -6.44 13.86
CA TYR A 459 -2.32 -7.36 14.51
C TYR A 459 -0.82 -7.08 14.21
N PRO A 460 -0.25 -5.86 14.45
CA PRO A 460 1.12 -5.48 14.04
C PRO A 460 2.31 -6.20 14.68
N GLN A 461 2.12 -7.38 15.26
CA GLN A 461 3.15 -8.23 15.89
C GLN A 461 2.92 -9.73 15.58
N ASP A 462 2.00 -10.07 14.69
CA ASP A 462 1.69 -11.42 14.22
C ASP A 462 1.55 -11.41 12.69
N SER A 463 2.67 -11.67 12.00
CA SER A 463 2.84 -11.64 10.53
C SER A 463 2.02 -12.68 9.75
N THR A 464 0.95 -13.18 10.33
CA THR A 464 0.01 -14.14 9.79
C THR A 464 -1.44 -13.64 9.85
N GLN A 465 -1.68 -12.48 10.47
CA GLN A 465 -2.97 -11.79 10.57
C GLN A 465 -2.77 -10.29 10.35
N TRP A 466 -3.71 -9.63 9.69
CA TRP A 466 -3.62 -8.17 9.42
C TRP A 466 -4.96 -7.44 9.48
N SER A 467 -6.06 -8.16 9.75
CA SER A 467 -7.43 -7.66 9.64
C SER A 467 -8.34 -8.38 10.62
N ASP A 468 -9.21 -7.63 11.26
CA ASP A 468 -10.30 -8.09 12.14
C ASP A 468 -11.58 -7.38 11.67
N SER A 469 -12.41 -8.09 10.90
CA SER A 469 -13.55 -7.48 10.19
C SER A 469 -14.77 -7.19 11.06
N ASP A 470 -14.88 -7.76 12.26
CA ASP A 470 -15.97 -7.51 13.21
C ASP A 470 -15.54 -7.04 14.61
N SER A 471 -14.23 -6.97 14.86
CA SER A 471 -13.57 -6.41 16.04
C SER A 471 -13.68 -7.28 17.31
N ASP A 472 -13.68 -8.60 17.16
CA ASP A 472 -13.78 -9.54 18.29
C ASP A 472 -12.42 -9.97 18.89
N GLY A 473 -11.30 -9.73 18.18
CA GLY A 473 -9.95 -10.09 18.59
C GLY A 473 -9.40 -11.38 17.97
N TYR A 474 -10.07 -11.95 16.96
CA TYR A 474 -9.55 -12.98 16.07
C TYR A 474 -9.32 -12.44 14.65
N GLY A 475 -8.33 -13.02 13.95
CA GLY A 475 -7.88 -12.48 12.66
C GLY A 475 -8.53 -13.18 11.46
N ASP A 476 -8.93 -12.37 10.47
CA ASP A 476 -9.68 -12.80 9.28
C ASP A 476 -8.95 -13.83 8.40
N ASN A 477 -7.61 -13.93 8.45
CA ASN A 477 -6.84 -14.79 7.56
C ASN A 477 -6.96 -16.27 8.01
N PRO A 478 -7.61 -17.16 7.23
CA PRO A 478 -7.85 -18.54 7.65
C PRO A 478 -6.59 -19.41 7.73
N ASP A 479 -5.49 -18.99 7.09
CA ASP A 479 -4.18 -19.64 7.19
C ASP A 479 -3.30 -19.06 8.32
N GLY A 480 -3.80 -18.08 9.07
CA GLY A 480 -3.09 -17.37 10.13
C GLY A 480 -3.05 -18.07 11.49
N LEU A 481 -2.43 -17.44 12.48
CA LEU A 481 -2.49 -17.86 13.88
C LEU A 481 -3.85 -17.48 14.48
N ASN A 482 -4.48 -18.41 15.20
CA ASN A 482 -5.82 -18.25 15.78
C ASN A 482 -6.83 -17.59 14.82
N PRO A 483 -7.04 -18.17 13.62
CA PRO A 483 -7.92 -17.59 12.63
C PRO A 483 -9.35 -17.57 13.14
N ASP A 484 -10.09 -16.52 12.79
CA ASP A 484 -11.51 -16.47 13.06
C ASP A 484 -12.29 -17.48 12.19
N GLY A 485 -13.16 -18.25 12.85
CA GLY A 485 -14.11 -19.15 12.22
C GLY A 485 -15.39 -18.46 11.73
N CYS A 486 -15.64 -17.22 12.13
CA CYS A 486 -16.80 -16.41 11.78
C CYS A 486 -16.50 -14.94 11.36
N PRO A 487 -15.59 -14.63 10.38
CA PRO A 487 -14.99 -13.29 10.08
C PRO A 487 -15.87 -12.05 9.81
N TYR A 488 -17.17 -12.10 10.07
CA TYR A 488 -18.13 -11.01 9.87
C TYR A 488 -19.27 -11.05 10.91
N THR A 489 -19.10 -11.74 12.04
CA THR A 489 -20.10 -11.92 13.11
C THR A 489 -19.41 -12.14 14.47
N GLU A 490 -19.07 -11.02 15.13
CA GLU A 490 -18.52 -10.88 16.49
C GLU A 490 -18.86 -12.05 17.43
N GLY A 491 -17.83 -12.73 17.93
CA GLY A 491 -17.98 -13.84 18.87
C GLY A 491 -16.77 -14.01 19.78
N TYR A 492 -16.86 -14.97 20.72
CA TYR A 492 -15.87 -15.09 21.80
C TYR A 492 -15.54 -16.54 22.17
N SER A 493 -15.96 -17.52 21.35
CA SER A 493 -15.55 -18.92 21.49
C SER A 493 -14.02 -19.06 21.39
N VAL A 494 -13.47 -20.03 22.11
CA VAL A 494 -12.01 -20.23 22.27
C VAL A 494 -11.54 -21.66 21.95
N ASN A 495 -12.44 -22.64 22.01
CA ASN A 495 -12.10 -24.08 22.01
C ASN A 495 -12.25 -24.76 20.64
N ASP A 496 -13.26 -24.40 19.83
CA ASP A 496 -13.53 -24.99 18.51
C ASP A 496 -13.27 -23.97 17.35
N ARG A 497 -14.31 -23.31 16.82
CA ARG A 497 -14.20 -22.20 15.86
C ARG A 497 -14.05 -20.92 16.66
N LYS A 498 -12.82 -20.44 16.82
CA LYS A 498 -12.54 -19.18 17.53
C LYS A 498 -13.25 -18.01 16.85
N GLY A 499 -13.66 -17.01 17.62
CA GLY A 499 -14.39 -15.82 17.12
C GLY A 499 -15.82 -16.04 16.65
N CYS A 500 -16.33 -17.27 16.71
CA CYS A 500 -17.75 -17.50 16.52
C CYS A 500 -18.57 -17.13 17.77
N PRO A 501 -19.86 -16.76 17.61
CA PRO A 501 -20.76 -16.52 18.72
C PRO A 501 -20.79 -17.71 19.69
N ASP A 502 -20.82 -17.39 20.98
CA ASP A 502 -20.87 -18.31 22.12
C ASP A 502 -21.88 -17.68 23.09
N THR A 503 -23.08 -18.27 23.18
CA THR A 503 -24.23 -17.65 23.88
C THR A 503 -24.18 -17.80 25.41
N ASP A 504 -23.40 -18.75 25.96
CA ASP A 504 -23.33 -19.01 27.41
C ASP A 504 -21.93 -18.89 28.05
N GLU A 505 -20.91 -18.55 27.26
CA GLU A 505 -19.53 -18.25 27.66
C GLU A 505 -18.72 -19.48 28.15
N ASP A 506 -19.06 -20.70 27.71
CA ASP A 506 -18.27 -21.91 28.02
C ASP A 506 -17.00 -22.10 27.14
N GLY A 507 -16.95 -21.37 26.03
CA GLY A 507 -15.84 -21.33 25.08
C GLY A 507 -16.03 -22.16 23.80
N TYR A 508 -17.17 -22.83 23.61
CA TYR A 508 -17.54 -23.51 22.37
C TYR A 508 -18.55 -22.68 21.55
N SER A 509 -18.49 -22.79 20.23
CA SER A 509 -19.28 -21.94 19.34
C SER A 509 -20.71 -22.42 19.11
N ASP A 510 -21.66 -21.49 19.12
CA ASP A 510 -23.07 -21.69 18.76
C ASP A 510 -23.20 -22.41 17.39
N PRO A 511 -24.09 -23.40 17.24
CA PRO A 511 -24.27 -24.14 16.01
C PRO A 511 -24.81 -23.25 14.89
N THR A 512 -24.19 -23.33 13.72
CA THR A 512 -24.54 -22.54 12.53
C THR A 512 -24.88 -23.44 11.34
N VAL A 513 -25.34 -22.84 10.23
CA VAL A 513 -25.71 -23.58 9.02
C VAL A 513 -24.46 -24.20 8.37
N GLY A 514 -24.22 -25.47 8.64
CA GLY A 514 -23.07 -26.22 8.13
C GLY A 514 -21.98 -26.52 9.17
N TRP A 515 -22.19 -26.13 10.42
CA TRP A 515 -21.36 -26.52 11.57
C TRP A 515 -22.29 -26.72 12.78
N GLY A 516 -22.73 -27.96 12.99
CA GLY A 516 -23.58 -28.34 14.14
C GLY A 516 -22.80 -29.10 15.21
N ALA A 517 -23.50 -29.58 16.24
CA ALA A 517 -22.89 -30.37 17.32
C ALA A 517 -22.07 -31.57 16.81
N SER A 518 -22.53 -32.24 15.75
CA SER A 518 -21.80 -33.34 15.09
C SER A 518 -20.48 -32.95 14.43
N ASP A 519 -20.28 -31.66 14.13
CA ASP A 519 -19.07 -31.10 13.54
C ASP A 519 -18.11 -30.52 14.62
N GLY A 520 -18.59 -30.39 15.87
CA GLY A 520 -17.84 -29.86 17.01
C GLY A 520 -18.36 -28.53 17.57
N ALA A 521 -19.49 -28.03 17.08
CA ALA A 521 -20.21 -26.91 17.70
C ALA A 521 -20.74 -27.28 19.09
N ASP A 522 -21.13 -26.27 19.85
CA ASP A 522 -21.86 -26.47 21.10
C ASP A 522 -23.22 -27.18 20.85
N ALA A 523 -23.45 -28.25 21.62
CA ALA A 523 -24.70 -29.01 21.67
C ALA A 523 -25.81 -28.36 22.53
N PHE A 524 -25.46 -27.53 23.53
CA PHE A 524 -26.42 -26.85 24.42
C PHE A 524 -26.17 -25.33 24.59
N PRO A 525 -26.39 -24.49 23.54
CA PRO A 525 -26.06 -23.03 23.44
C PRO A 525 -26.69 -22.04 24.43
N THR A 526 -26.94 -22.46 25.66
CA THR A 526 -27.54 -21.72 26.76
C THR A 526 -27.18 -22.31 28.14
N GLN A 527 -26.38 -23.37 28.21
CA GLN A 527 -26.02 -24.16 29.40
C GLN A 527 -24.49 -24.29 29.54
N ASP A 528 -23.87 -23.28 30.15
CA ASP A 528 -22.43 -23.06 30.47
C ASP A 528 -21.57 -24.23 31.01
N SER A 529 -22.16 -25.40 31.19
CA SER A 529 -21.55 -26.61 31.72
C SER A 529 -21.67 -27.81 30.76
N GLN A 530 -22.25 -27.65 29.57
CA GLN A 530 -22.51 -28.72 28.60
C GLN A 530 -22.30 -28.26 27.15
N TRP A 531 -21.19 -28.67 26.54
CA TRP A 531 -20.89 -28.37 25.13
C TRP A 531 -20.99 -29.57 24.18
N SER A 532 -21.19 -30.79 24.68
CA SER A 532 -21.12 -32.03 23.89
C SER A 532 -22.28 -32.97 24.20
N ASP A 533 -22.92 -33.46 23.13
CA ASP A 533 -23.92 -34.54 23.13
C ASP A 533 -23.53 -35.50 22.00
N ARG A 534 -22.85 -36.60 22.36
CA ARG A 534 -22.15 -37.43 21.37
C ARG A 534 -23.03 -38.46 20.67
N ASP A 535 -24.14 -38.86 21.28
CA ASP A 535 -25.12 -39.79 20.69
C ASP A 535 -26.46 -39.13 20.33
N SER A 536 -26.58 -37.83 20.57
CA SER A 536 -27.67 -36.95 20.15
C SER A 536 -29.01 -37.28 20.81
N ASP A 537 -28.99 -37.56 22.11
CA ASP A 537 -30.18 -37.87 22.92
C ASP A 537 -30.72 -36.68 23.74
N GLY A 538 -29.93 -35.61 23.88
CA GLY A 538 -30.29 -34.40 24.63
C GLY A 538 -29.85 -34.39 26.09
N TYR A 539 -29.03 -35.34 26.53
CA TYR A 539 -28.24 -35.27 27.76
C TYR A 539 -26.77 -34.98 27.42
N GLY A 540 -26.08 -34.23 28.27
CA GLY A 540 -24.75 -33.72 27.94
C GLY A 540 -23.61 -34.55 28.54
N ASP A 541 -22.57 -34.81 27.75
CA ASP A 541 -21.43 -35.66 28.09
C ASP A 541 -20.64 -35.20 29.34
N ASN A 542 -20.71 -33.90 29.69
CA ASN A 542 -19.97 -33.38 30.84
C ASN A 542 -20.58 -33.87 32.14
N LYS A 543 -19.70 -34.22 33.08
CA LYS A 543 -20.10 -34.89 34.31
C LYS A 543 -20.57 -33.89 35.37
N TYR A 544 -21.40 -34.39 36.28
CA TYR A 544 -21.82 -33.67 37.50
C TYR A 544 -20.65 -32.89 38.13
N PRO A 545 -20.79 -31.56 38.38
CA PRO A 545 -22.05 -30.83 38.59
C PRO A 545 -22.72 -30.23 37.34
N ALA A 546 -22.31 -30.59 36.12
CA ALA A 546 -22.95 -30.10 34.88
C ALA A 546 -24.47 -30.36 34.82
N TYR A 547 -25.18 -29.48 34.10
CA TYR A 547 -26.62 -29.59 33.89
C TYR A 547 -26.96 -30.86 33.11
N MET A 548 -27.92 -31.67 33.60
CA MET A 548 -28.41 -32.90 32.93
C MET A 548 -27.27 -33.78 32.35
N ALA A 549 -26.23 -34.01 33.16
CA ALA A 549 -25.11 -34.87 32.83
C ALA A 549 -25.55 -36.30 32.48
N ASP A 550 -25.08 -36.81 31.34
CA ASP A 550 -25.39 -38.15 30.87
C ASP A 550 -24.59 -39.25 31.61
N ASP A 551 -25.27 -40.31 32.01
CA ASP A 551 -24.72 -41.53 32.60
C ASP A 551 -24.39 -42.62 31.56
N CYS A 552 -24.69 -42.38 30.27
CA CYS A 552 -24.46 -43.25 29.12
C CYS A 552 -23.88 -42.59 27.81
N PRO A 553 -22.80 -41.75 27.81
CA PRO A 553 -22.37 -40.84 26.69
C PRO A 553 -21.93 -41.41 25.33
N GLU A 554 -22.36 -42.62 24.97
CA GLU A 554 -22.10 -43.31 23.72
C GLU A 554 -23.31 -44.20 23.32
N THR A 555 -24.48 -44.06 23.97
CA THR A 555 -25.66 -44.92 23.84
C THR A 555 -26.97 -44.17 24.12
N HIS A 556 -27.44 -43.47 23.08
CA HIS A 556 -28.69 -42.70 23.02
C HIS A 556 -29.83 -43.30 23.84
N GLY A 557 -30.32 -42.52 24.82
CA GLY A 557 -31.33 -42.94 25.77
C GLY A 557 -32.48 -41.95 25.95
N SER A 558 -33.29 -42.22 26.99
CA SER A 558 -34.38 -41.32 27.41
C SER A 558 -34.74 -41.41 28.90
N SER A 559 -34.01 -42.21 29.67
CA SER A 559 -34.21 -42.35 31.11
C SER A 559 -33.91 -41.05 31.87
N GLN A 560 -34.67 -40.84 32.94
CA GLN A 560 -34.84 -39.58 33.67
C GLN A 560 -34.87 -39.74 35.20
N GLN A 561 -35.02 -40.97 35.73
CA GLN A 561 -35.25 -41.21 37.16
C GLN A 561 -33.99 -41.67 37.92
N ASP A 562 -33.20 -42.59 37.36
CA ASP A 562 -32.05 -43.22 38.03
C ASP A 562 -30.71 -42.85 37.40
N ARG A 563 -30.60 -43.02 36.08
CA ARG A 563 -29.44 -42.74 35.25
C ARG A 563 -29.94 -41.90 34.09
N LEU A 564 -29.38 -40.69 33.91
CA LEU A 564 -29.82 -39.83 32.81
C LEU A 564 -29.21 -40.31 31.49
N GLY A 565 -29.90 -40.10 30.37
CA GLY A 565 -29.43 -40.42 29.01
C GLY A 565 -29.17 -41.90 28.70
N CYS A 566 -29.59 -42.82 29.57
CA CYS A 566 -29.48 -44.25 29.30
C CYS A 566 -30.70 -44.82 28.56
N GLU A 567 -30.50 -45.91 27.82
CA GLU A 567 -31.56 -46.66 27.11
C GLU A 567 -32.72 -47.00 28.06
N ASP A 568 -33.93 -46.59 27.69
CA ASP A 568 -35.22 -46.82 28.37
C ASP A 568 -36.14 -47.48 27.33
N GLY A 569 -36.41 -48.77 27.53
CA GLY A 569 -36.99 -49.65 26.52
C GLY A 569 -38.51 -49.55 26.37
N ASP A 570 -39.22 -49.04 27.38
CA ASP A 570 -40.68 -48.94 27.41
C ASP A 570 -41.24 -47.54 27.71
N GLY A 571 -40.40 -46.63 28.20
CA GLY A 571 -40.67 -45.20 28.32
C GLY A 571 -41.24 -44.76 29.67
N ASP A 572 -40.97 -45.48 30.77
CA ASP A 572 -41.40 -45.04 32.11
C ASP A 572 -40.45 -44.04 32.78
N GLY A 573 -39.23 -43.89 32.23
CA GLY A 573 -38.19 -43.00 32.70
C GLY A 573 -37.09 -43.66 33.54
N TRP A 574 -37.11 -44.95 33.81
CA TRP A 574 -35.99 -45.70 34.39
C TRP A 574 -35.10 -46.30 33.30
N SER A 575 -33.80 -46.44 33.57
CA SER A 575 -32.88 -47.05 32.61
C SER A 575 -33.05 -48.57 32.59
N ASN A 576 -32.91 -49.19 31.42
CA ASN A 576 -32.92 -50.66 31.21
C ASN A 576 -31.95 -51.45 32.13
N THR A 577 -31.00 -50.77 32.79
CA THR A 577 -30.04 -51.36 33.74
C THR A 577 -30.45 -51.18 35.20
N GLY A 578 -31.20 -50.12 35.53
CA GLY A 578 -31.72 -49.84 36.87
C GLY A 578 -33.14 -50.34 37.11
N ASP A 579 -33.87 -50.59 36.02
CA ASP A 579 -35.22 -51.13 35.97
C ASP A 579 -35.25 -52.67 36.17
N ALA A 580 -36.13 -53.14 37.05
CA ALA A 580 -36.39 -54.55 37.30
C ALA A 580 -37.24 -55.25 36.21
N PHE A 581 -38.08 -54.49 35.48
CA PHE A 581 -38.94 -54.99 34.40
C PHE A 581 -38.85 -54.14 33.10
N PRO A 582 -37.71 -54.10 32.37
CA PRO A 582 -37.42 -53.24 31.17
C PRO A 582 -38.27 -53.42 29.90
N SER A 583 -39.54 -53.74 30.06
CA SER A 583 -40.54 -53.93 29.00
C SER A 583 -41.99 -53.75 29.50
N ASP A 584 -42.18 -53.33 30.74
CA ASP A 584 -43.46 -53.00 31.35
C ASP A 584 -43.41 -51.61 32.01
N VAL A 585 -43.84 -50.61 31.23
CA VAL A 585 -43.95 -49.17 31.55
C VAL A 585 -44.75 -48.81 32.82
N THR A 586 -45.17 -49.80 33.60
CA THR A 586 -45.87 -49.64 34.87
C THR A 586 -45.10 -50.17 36.08
N GLN A 587 -43.96 -50.85 35.89
CA GLN A 587 -43.17 -51.49 36.95
C GLN A 587 -41.67 -51.28 36.73
N TRP A 588 -41.01 -50.59 37.66
CA TRP A 588 -39.56 -50.32 37.58
C TRP A 588 -38.73 -50.86 38.76
N MET A 589 -39.40 -51.35 39.81
CA MET A 589 -38.76 -51.73 41.08
C MET A 589 -39.31 -53.05 41.59
N ASP A 590 -38.40 -53.92 42.04
CA ASP A 590 -38.65 -55.20 42.69
C ASP A 590 -37.72 -55.23 43.92
N SER A 591 -38.23 -54.79 45.06
CA SER A 591 -37.42 -54.52 46.26
C SER A 591 -36.95 -55.79 46.98
N ASP A 592 -37.54 -56.94 46.69
CA ASP A 592 -37.20 -58.22 47.35
C ASP A 592 -36.77 -59.35 46.40
N SER A 593 -36.91 -59.12 45.09
CA SER A 593 -36.48 -59.97 43.97
C SER A 593 -37.29 -61.26 43.77
N ASP A 594 -38.60 -61.23 44.05
CA ASP A 594 -39.51 -62.35 43.79
C ASP A 594 -40.09 -62.38 42.34
N GLY A 595 -40.00 -61.26 41.60
CA GLY A 595 -40.51 -61.12 40.24
C GLY A 595 -41.90 -60.48 40.13
N HIS A 596 -42.45 -59.94 41.22
CA HIS A 596 -43.59 -59.03 41.25
C HIS A 596 -43.11 -57.59 41.54
N GLY A 597 -43.80 -56.59 40.98
CA GLY A 597 -43.30 -55.22 41.00
C GLY A 597 -43.94 -54.36 42.09
N ASP A 598 -43.12 -53.56 42.78
CA ASP A 598 -43.49 -52.72 43.93
C ASP A 598 -44.62 -51.70 43.62
N ASN A 599 -44.81 -51.30 42.36
CA ASN A 599 -45.79 -50.27 42.04
C ASN A 599 -47.22 -50.81 42.18
N PRO A 600 -48.12 -50.09 42.89
CA PRO A 600 -49.47 -50.55 43.10
C PRO A 600 -50.34 -50.46 41.84
N ALA A 601 -51.46 -51.20 41.84
CA ALA A 601 -52.49 -51.12 40.80
C ALA A 601 -52.86 -49.65 40.46
N PRO A 602 -52.90 -49.25 39.18
CA PRO A 602 -53.21 -50.08 38.01
C PRO A 602 -52.00 -50.71 37.28
N ALA A 603 -50.81 -50.74 37.88
CA ALA A 603 -49.65 -51.43 37.31
C ALA A 603 -49.91 -52.92 37.06
N THR A 604 -49.14 -53.52 36.15
CA THR A 604 -49.14 -54.96 35.86
C THR A 604 -48.55 -55.72 37.05
N SER A 605 -49.14 -56.86 37.41
CA SER A 605 -48.63 -57.79 38.43
C SER A 605 -48.06 -57.12 39.71
N PRO A 606 -48.82 -56.21 40.36
CA PRO A 606 -48.31 -55.44 41.49
C PRO A 606 -48.17 -56.33 42.72
N ASP A 607 -47.04 -56.24 43.38
CA ASP A 607 -46.80 -56.96 44.63
C ASP A 607 -47.61 -56.36 45.79
N ALA A 608 -48.21 -57.25 46.60
CA ALA A 608 -48.88 -56.89 47.84
C ALA A 608 -47.96 -56.96 49.07
N CYS A 609 -46.78 -57.60 48.97
CA CYS A 609 -45.76 -57.70 50.01
C CYS A 609 -44.34 -57.19 49.61
N PRO A 610 -44.13 -55.94 49.09
CA PRO A 610 -42.88 -55.46 48.43
C PRO A 610 -41.51 -55.57 49.13
N PHE A 611 -41.41 -56.18 50.31
CA PHE A 611 -40.18 -56.34 51.08
C PHE A 611 -40.03 -57.74 51.69
N ILE A 612 -40.84 -58.73 51.27
CA ILE A 612 -40.91 -60.09 51.81
C ILE A 612 -41.16 -61.07 50.66
N PRO A 613 -40.10 -61.72 50.10
CA PRO A 613 -40.22 -62.48 48.86
C PRO A 613 -41.30 -63.55 48.92
N GLY A 614 -42.20 -63.51 47.94
CA GLY A 614 -43.36 -64.38 47.88
C GLY A 614 -43.37 -65.35 46.72
N ASN A 615 -44.52 -66.03 46.60
CA ASN A 615 -44.84 -66.95 45.52
C ASN A 615 -46.37 -67.10 45.32
N SER A 616 -47.19 -66.36 46.07
CA SER A 616 -48.64 -66.38 45.92
C SER A 616 -49.05 -65.83 44.55
N THR A 617 -50.00 -66.50 43.89
CA THR A 617 -50.45 -66.16 42.52
C THR A 617 -51.92 -65.72 42.44
N GLY A 618 -52.59 -65.63 43.59
CA GLY A 618 -54.02 -65.38 43.73
C GLY A 618 -54.40 -63.90 43.91
N ALA A 619 -55.33 -63.64 44.82
CA ALA A 619 -55.90 -62.30 45.04
C ALA A 619 -54.95 -61.32 45.76
N ILE A 620 -53.92 -61.87 46.40
CA ILE A 620 -52.80 -61.16 47.00
C ILE A 620 -51.57 -61.79 46.35
N LEU A 621 -50.88 -61.02 45.51
CA LEU A 621 -49.77 -61.44 44.65
C LEU A 621 -48.44 -61.11 45.35
N GLY A 622 -47.39 -61.92 45.13
CA GLY A 622 -46.03 -61.66 45.64
C GLY A 622 -45.86 -61.75 47.16
N CYS A 623 -46.82 -62.35 47.87
CA CYS A 623 -46.68 -62.64 49.30
C CYS A 623 -46.25 -64.11 49.53
N PRO A 624 -45.69 -64.44 50.71
CA PRO A 624 -45.41 -65.82 51.09
C PRO A 624 -46.65 -66.72 51.00
N ASP A 625 -46.47 -67.87 50.35
CA ASP A 625 -47.44 -68.96 50.18
C ASP A 625 -46.68 -70.26 50.48
N ALA A 626 -46.77 -70.71 51.74
CA ALA A 626 -45.90 -71.75 52.28
C ALA A 626 -46.18 -73.17 51.74
N ASP A 627 -47.37 -73.43 51.19
CA ASP A 627 -47.75 -74.73 50.64
C ASP A 627 -47.90 -74.77 49.10
N GLY A 628 -47.97 -73.61 48.45
CA GLY A 628 -47.89 -73.40 47.02
C GLY A 628 -49.22 -73.54 46.26
N ASP A 629 -50.36 -73.28 46.90
CA ASP A 629 -51.69 -73.38 46.27
C ASP A 629 -52.13 -72.11 45.51
N GLY A 630 -51.47 -70.98 45.80
CA GLY A 630 -51.71 -69.67 45.19
C GLY A 630 -52.31 -68.61 46.14
N PHE A 631 -52.82 -68.98 47.32
CA PHE A 631 -53.22 -68.04 48.36
C PHE A 631 -52.04 -67.72 49.30
N SER A 632 -51.97 -66.49 49.81
CA SER A 632 -50.88 -66.11 50.72
C SER A 632 -51.23 -66.41 52.18
N ASP A 633 -50.21 -66.75 52.98
CA ASP A 633 -50.32 -67.16 54.39
C ASP A 633 -51.21 -66.23 55.24
N ASP A 634 -51.25 -64.92 54.92
CA ASP A 634 -52.02 -63.90 55.65
C ASP A 634 -53.54 -63.93 55.39
N VAL A 635 -53.99 -64.60 54.32
CA VAL A 635 -55.43 -64.81 54.01
C VAL A 635 -55.82 -66.27 53.87
N ASP A 636 -54.85 -67.18 53.89
CA ASP A 636 -55.08 -68.61 53.93
C ASP A 636 -55.42 -69.06 55.37
N SER A 637 -56.52 -69.81 55.53
CA SER A 637 -56.92 -70.35 56.84
C SER A 637 -56.14 -71.59 57.28
N HIS A 638 -55.47 -72.27 56.34
CA HIS A 638 -54.69 -73.49 56.52
C HIS A 638 -53.34 -73.46 55.76
N PRO A 639 -52.40 -72.50 56.01
CA PRO A 639 -51.21 -72.22 55.17
C PRO A 639 -50.14 -73.33 55.02
N GLU A 640 -50.42 -74.55 55.47
CA GLU A 640 -49.52 -75.72 55.42
C GLU A 640 -50.18 -76.89 54.64
N PHE A 641 -51.31 -76.64 53.97
CA PHE A 641 -52.20 -77.63 53.37
C PHE A 641 -52.83 -77.15 52.05
N SER A 642 -52.08 -77.27 50.93
CA SER A 642 -52.42 -76.79 49.56
C SER A 642 -53.66 -77.37 48.85
N GLY A 643 -54.65 -77.83 49.62
CA GLY A 643 -56.00 -78.14 49.17
C GLY A 643 -57.10 -77.47 50.00
N LEU A 644 -56.75 -76.71 51.05
CA LEU A 644 -57.63 -76.00 51.96
C LEU A 644 -57.09 -74.56 52.08
N TRP A 645 -57.90 -73.55 51.77
CA TRP A 645 -57.47 -72.14 51.84
C TRP A 645 -58.46 -71.22 52.53
N SER A 646 -59.68 -71.70 52.85
CA SER A 646 -60.70 -70.90 53.53
C SER A 646 -61.46 -71.68 54.60
N ASP A 647 -61.83 -70.98 55.67
CA ASP A 647 -62.69 -71.42 56.78
C ASP A 647 -63.74 -70.30 56.96
N ALA A 648 -64.96 -70.53 56.47
CA ALA A 648 -65.95 -69.47 56.35
C ALA A 648 -66.67 -69.10 57.66
N ASP A 649 -66.54 -69.92 58.72
CA ASP A 649 -67.18 -69.66 60.01
C ASP A 649 -66.24 -69.64 61.23
N GLY A 650 -64.99 -70.02 61.05
CA GLY A 650 -63.90 -69.87 62.02
C GLY A 650 -63.85 -70.98 63.06
N ASP A 651 -64.20 -72.22 62.70
CA ASP A 651 -64.19 -73.37 63.60
C ASP A 651 -62.93 -74.25 63.53
N GLY A 652 -62.08 -74.02 62.52
CA GLY A 652 -60.82 -74.73 62.31
C GLY A 652 -60.91 -75.94 61.38
N PHE A 653 -62.00 -76.09 60.63
CA PHE A 653 -62.10 -77.01 59.48
C PHE A 653 -62.20 -76.22 58.17
N GLY A 654 -61.61 -76.75 57.08
CA GLY A 654 -61.53 -76.05 55.79
C GLY A 654 -62.76 -76.25 54.90
N ASP A 655 -63.23 -75.20 54.24
CA ASP A 655 -64.43 -75.21 53.37
C ASP A 655 -64.30 -76.19 52.18
N GLN A 656 -63.07 -76.43 51.72
CA GLN A 656 -62.76 -77.22 50.53
C GLN A 656 -62.98 -78.72 50.81
N PRO A 657 -63.89 -79.40 50.09
CA PRO A 657 -64.27 -80.78 50.40
C PRO A 657 -63.28 -81.80 49.84
N GLY A 658 -62.96 -82.83 50.63
CA GLY A 658 -62.22 -84.02 50.19
C GLY A 658 -60.96 -84.35 50.99
N TYR A 659 -60.67 -83.59 52.04
CA TYR A 659 -59.52 -83.73 52.93
C TYR A 659 -59.97 -84.19 54.33
N GLU A 660 -59.05 -84.70 55.15
CA GLU A 660 -59.39 -85.17 56.52
C GLU A 660 -59.83 -84.02 57.46
N MET A 661 -59.51 -82.78 57.11
CA MET A 661 -59.88 -81.56 57.84
C MET A 661 -60.91 -80.70 57.08
N SER A 662 -61.57 -81.25 56.06
CA SER A 662 -62.71 -80.57 55.41
C SER A 662 -63.89 -80.46 56.38
N ASP A 663 -64.58 -79.34 56.36
CA ASP A 663 -65.85 -79.15 57.08
C ASP A 663 -67.02 -79.80 56.32
N ASP A 664 -67.87 -80.55 57.04
CA ASP A 664 -69.14 -81.09 56.55
C ASP A 664 -70.31 -80.09 56.69
N CYS A 665 -70.08 -78.94 57.35
CA CYS A 665 -71.01 -77.85 57.65
C CYS A 665 -70.53 -76.39 57.29
N PRO A 666 -69.81 -76.09 56.16
CA PRO A 666 -69.03 -74.84 55.90
C PRO A 666 -69.74 -73.47 56.05
N GLY A 667 -70.09 -73.04 57.25
CA GLY A 667 -70.96 -71.88 57.49
C GLY A 667 -71.91 -72.06 58.68
N SER A 668 -71.60 -72.96 59.60
CA SER A 668 -72.35 -73.27 60.82
C SER A 668 -71.46 -73.84 61.94
N TRP A 669 -70.44 -73.06 62.32
CA TRP A 669 -69.47 -73.25 63.42
C TRP A 669 -69.75 -74.44 64.34
N GLY A 670 -68.82 -75.39 64.32
CA GLY A 670 -68.92 -76.65 65.04
C GLY A 670 -67.69 -77.03 65.85
N THR A 671 -67.77 -78.20 66.46
CA THR A 671 -66.60 -78.86 67.07
C THR A 671 -66.63 -80.39 66.95
N SER A 672 -67.64 -80.95 66.27
CA SER A 672 -67.72 -82.40 66.04
C SER A 672 -66.56 -82.88 65.16
N ASN A 673 -66.06 -84.09 65.45
CA ASN A 673 -64.89 -84.67 64.78
C ASN A 673 -64.94 -86.22 64.68
N LYS A 674 -66.11 -86.83 64.88
CA LYS A 674 -66.27 -88.31 64.87
C LYS A 674 -67.18 -88.85 63.77
N ASP A 675 -68.14 -88.08 63.30
CA ASP A 675 -69.13 -88.48 62.29
C ASP A 675 -69.28 -87.46 61.17
N LYS A 676 -69.20 -86.19 61.54
CA LYS A 676 -69.08 -85.03 60.66
C LYS A 676 -68.06 -84.09 61.26
N ASN A 677 -67.18 -83.56 60.45
CA ASN A 677 -66.25 -82.52 60.88
C ASN A 677 -66.94 -81.15 60.80
N GLY A 678 -66.53 -80.21 61.66
CA GLY A 678 -67.01 -78.82 61.72
C GLY A 678 -68.52 -78.58 61.91
N CYS A 679 -69.27 -79.60 62.35
CA CYS A 679 -70.69 -79.43 62.69
C CYS A 679 -70.91 -79.16 64.18
N LEU A 680 -72.02 -78.49 64.50
CA LEU A 680 -72.44 -78.20 65.88
C LEU A 680 -72.45 -79.48 66.75
N ASP A 681 -71.72 -79.43 67.86
CA ASP A 681 -71.70 -80.41 68.95
C ASP A 681 -72.01 -79.64 70.25
N THR A 682 -73.24 -79.78 70.75
CA THR A 682 -73.76 -78.97 71.87
C THR A 682 -73.22 -79.41 73.24
N ASP A 683 -72.67 -80.63 73.38
CA ASP A 683 -72.19 -81.15 74.67
C ASP A 683 -70.71 -81.54 74.74
N GLY A 684 -70.01 -81.50 73.61
CA GLY A 684 -68.56 -81.66 73.48
C GLY A 684 -68.08 -83.11 73.55
N ASP A 685 -68.94 -84.09 73.24
CA ASP A 685 -68.53 -85.50 73.18
C ASP A 685 -67.78 -85.85 71.88
N GLY A 686 -67.85 -85.02 70.84
CA GLY A 686 -67.19 -85.16 69.54
C GLY A 686 -68.09 -85.67 68.40
N TRP A 687 -69.34 -86.08 68.68
CA TRP A 687 -70.35 -86.37 67.66
C TRP A 687 -71.20 -85.13 67.37
N SER A 688 -71.61 -84.93 66.12
CA SER A 688 -72.49 -83.82 65.75
C SER A 688 -73.89 -83.96 66.36
N ASP A 689 -74.56 -82.84 66.66
CA ASP A 689 -75.96 -82.79 67.10
C ASP A 689 -76.93 -83.53 66.15
N GLY A 690 -76.55 -83.63 64.87
CA GLY A 690 -77.28 -84.38 63.84
C GLY A 690 -77.02 -85.88 63.84
N GLY A 691 -75.89 -86.34 64.40
CA GLY A 691 -75.49 -87.74 64.55
C GLY A 691 -75.78 -88.32 65.93
N ASP A 692 -75.88 -87.49 66.97
CA ASP A 692 -76.13 -87.92 68.34
C ASP A 692 -77.63 -88.11 68.67
N TYR A 693 -77.94 -89.18 69.41
CA TYR A 693 -79.25 -89.44 69.99
C TYR A 693 -79.50 -88.68 71.31
N TYR A 694 -78.45 -88.18 71.98
CA TYR A 694 -78.56 -87.42 73.23
C TYR A 694 -77.73 -86.10 73.24
N PRO A 695 -77.94 -85.13 72.31
CA PRO A 695 -77.02 -84.01 72.03
C PRO A 695 -76.79 -82.96 73.15
N ASN A 696 -77.09 -83.29 74.40
CA ASN A 696 -77.00 -82.46 75.60
C ASN A 696 -76.55 -83.34 76.82
N ASP A 697 -75.99 -84.53 76.60
CA ASP A 697 -75.53 -85.52 77.59
C ASP A 697 -74.28 -86.28 77.08
N SER A 698 -73.13 -85.61 77.08
CA SER A 698 -71.80 -86.13 76.68
C SER A 698 -71.30 -87.37 77.44
N SER A 699 -72.12 -87.96 78.31
CA SER A 699 -71.90 -89.32 78.84
C SER A 699 -72.33 -90.43 77.89
N ARG A 700 -73.06 -90.13 76.81
CA ARG A 700 -73.65 -91.14 75.91
C ARG A 700 -74.04 -90.56 74.55
N HIS A 701 -73.96 -91.40 73.53
CA HIS A 701 -74.59 -91.13 72.23
C HIS A 701 -75.57 -92.23 71.76
N GLN A 702 -75.80 -93.29 72.56
CA GLN A 702 -76.62 -94.48 72.19
C GLN A 702 -77.36 -95.13 73.39
N LYS A 703 -78.38 -95.98 73.13
CA LYS A 703 -79.42 -96.43 74.11
C LYS A 703 -79.39 -97.93 74.49
N LEU A 704 -79.63 -98.26 75.78
CA LEU A 704 -79.54 -99.62 76.38
C LEU A 704 -80.90 -100.19 76.90
N ASN A 705 -81.06 -101.54 76.96
CA ASN A 705 -82.28 -102.29 77.40
C ASN A 705 -81.95 -103.65 78.08
N PHE A 706 -82.67 -104.15 79.13
CA PHE A 706 -82.84 -105.61 79.50
C PHE A 706 -83.82 -105.90 80.71
N THR A 707 -84.17 -107.19 80.97
CA THR A 707 -85.33 -107.69 81.80
C THR A 707 -85.01 -108.73 82.94
N PRO A 708 -85.90 -109.00 83.95
CA PRO A 708 -85.57 -109.77 85.19
C PRO A 708 -86.44 -111.01 85.57
N TYR A 709 -85.95 -111.91 86.47
CA TYR A 709 -86.73 -112.91 87.26
C TYR A 709 -85.94 -113.52 88.48
N LEU A 710 -86.66 -113.86 89.59
CA LEU A 710 -86.25 -114.58 90.85
C LEU A 710 -85.26 -113.92 91.86
N LEU A 711 -85.16 -114.28 93.16
CA LEU A 711 -86.14 -114.50 94.28
C LEU A 711 -85.43 -114.95 95.62
N VAL A 712 -86.04 -114.70 96.81
CA VAL A 712 -85.89 -115.40 98.14
C VAL A 712 -84.71 -115.12 99.14
N ALA A 713 -84.98 -114.23 100.12
CA ALA A 713 -85.10 -114.41 101.61
C ALA A 713 -84.00 -114.85 102.65
N PHE A 714 -84.03 -114.14 103.80
CA PHE A 714 -83.85 -114.52 105.25
C PHE A 714 -82.52 -114.37 106.06
N ALA A 715 -82.70 -114.08 107.38
CA ALA A 715 -81.78 -114.06 108.56
C ALA A 715 -81.08 -112.70 108.89
N SER A 716 -80.83 -112.20 110.13
CA SER A 716 -80.97 -112.60 111.57
C SER A 716 -81.06 -111.31 112.46
N LEU A 717 -81.89 -111.09 113.50
CA LEU A 717 -82.00 -111.59 114.91
C LEU A 717 -80.98 -111.12 116.01
N ILE A 718 -81.48 -110.25 116.92
CA ILE A 718 -81.27 -110.12 118.41
C ILE A 718 -80.01 -109.46 119.02
N ALA A 719 -80.20 -108.37 119.80
CA ALA A 719 -79.87 -108.18 121.26
C ALA A 719 -80.04 -106.70 121.72
N LEU A 720 -79.98 -106.30 123.02
CA LEU A 720 -80.85 -106.57 124.20
C LEU A 720 -80.53 -105.55 125.34
N GLY A 721 -81.54 -104.92 125.99
CA GLY A 721 -81.40 -104.13 127.24
C GLY A 721 -81.00 -102.64 127.07
N THR A 722 -81.25 -101.67 127.98
CA THR A 722 -81.87 -101.58 129.34
C THR A 722 -81.85 -100.07 129.77
N LEU A 723 -82.67 -99.46 130.64
CA LEU A 723 -84.00 -99.69 131.27
C LEU A 723 -84.37 -98.45 132.17
N ILE A 724 -85.59 -98.35 132.77
CA ILE A 724 -85.88 -97.71 134.11
C ILE A 724 -85.87 -96.14 134.22
N LEU A 725 -86.61 -95.38 135.07
CA LEU A 725 -87.70 -95.52 136.09
C LEU A 725 -88.54 -94.21 136.21
N ARG A 726 -89.89 -94.26 136.15
CA ARG A 726 -90.92 -94.09 137.24
C ARG A 726 -91.06 -92.78 138.04
N GLY A 727 -92.33 -92.37 138.24
CA GLY A 727 -92.79 -91.82 139.53
C GLY A 727 -94.27 -91.35 139.63
N ARG A 728 -95.15 -92.15 140.28
CA ARG A 728 -96.33 -91.80 141.17
C ARG A 728 -97.36 -90.70 140.73
N ARG A 729 -98.59 -90.59 141.27
CA ARG A 729 -99.64 -91.46 141.87
C ARG A 729 -100.89 -90.55 142.05
N GLY A 730 -102.10 -91.08 141.90
CA GLY A 730 -103.38 -90.45 142.25
C GLY A 730 -104.43 -91.53 142.55
N PRO A 731 -105.50 -91.23 143.32
CA PRO A 731 -106.42 -92.25 143.88
C PRO A 731 -107.30 -92.94 142.84
#